data_AF-A0A523TFZ9-F1
#
_entry.id   AF-A0A523TFZ9-F1
#
_cell.length_a   1.000
_cell.length_b   1.000
_cell.length_c   1.000
_cell.angle_alpha   90.00
_cell.angle_beta   90.00
_cell.angle_gamma   90.00
#
_symmetry.space_group_name_H-M   'P 1'
#
loop_
_entity.id
_entity.type
_entity.pdbx_description
1 polymer ?
#
loop_
_entity_poly.entity_id
_entity_poly.type
_entity_poly.pdbx_seq_one_letter_code
_entity_poly.pdbx_strand_id
1 'polypeptide(L)'
;MAGDEGIAAIDIRTPLNPSLISILVDGGSDARNADFSWPYLYVTEGASGLRVYNYTDQTNISLLGTFDIGVNEYAEFFEWDVGRKGYLSTGDDGYLYSLDLNNKSDITQNWRIANEPGSANDMKIDGPTIYLANNFDLKIFSSQHPDPPILLSDVIFAGEPSSTYVSDDIGILSNGLIGFDLINLTDITDPTLISKYEQEGVSYYESIINNTLVYCATSEGLEVIDISDTSNPTSLVTLAVGKAKALEFADNIIYLATESDDFLTINVTIPTSPVQMDNAGIVNDLLDVAINSNYAFVTMGSNGYSIVDISNPAALSIHSTHVVTVGADGIFVNDTVLAIAELTNGVQLYDITDINSITSLDGKFDGILNVTKVAVDGDDLIVTAKEAGVFIINASDPSNLGGSGYFDDGGSAVNLMVYNEIIYVADDLDSFEVIGKDTDYDRLADFVEDNIWTTDPAIADTDADGILDGDEVDYWQDRDINPLFDFDLDTFGNILDVDSDDDTINDGDEVNVWGSDPNNLDSDADGVSDEDEVSVIKQYYTHPALSDSDADGIDDFDELFGLLAPTNPAANHTGYIPGQTNTTTTSLNATNPDSDGDIPYDGWEVLYNYNPLLADSHYDNDTDGLNSTMEFLYGSDPFNSDSDGDGLSDGDEVLIHGTNPTLVDTDGDYIPDDYEILYGLDPLVADDENDDPDADDLSNYEEYLWDTDPFNNDTDSDGMPDGWEALYNLNPTYANDAYNDNDLDGLTNLEEYNYLASHGWELDPTDPDTDNDGWLDSTEIDEEHDPTDPLDYPKTTTITPTVGIEILVVFATLGIVGISIIVIRRLKR
;
A
#
# COMPACT_ATOMS: atom_id res chain seq x y z
N MET A 1 15.02 -8.38 -6.94
CA MET A 1 15.55 -9.47 -7.82
C MET A 1 14.91 -10.76 -7.34
N ALA A 2 13.98 -11.34 -8.14
CA ALA A 2 12.62 -11.66 -7.66
C ALA A 2 11.83 -10.36 -7.34
N GLY A 3 10.50 -10.37 -7.37
CA GLY A 3 9.64 -11.40 -7.99
C GLY A 3 8.32 -11.54 -7.24
N ASP A 4 7.48 -10.52 -7.36
CA ASP A 4 6.39 -10.25 -6.44
C ASP A 4 5.09 -10.16 -7.24
N GLU A 5 4.37 -11.29 -7.26
CA GLU A 5 3.26 -11.55 -8.19
C GLU A 5 1.94 -11.56 -7.38
N GLY A 6 0.98 -10.71 -7.76
CA GLY A 6 -0.13 -10.33 -6.87
C GLY A 6 -1.39 -9.75 -7.53
N ILE A 7 -2.25 -9.19 -6.67
CA ILE A 7 -3.63 -8.71 -6.92
C ILE A 7 -3.89 -7.51 -6.02
N ALA A 8 -4.37 -6.37 -6.53
CA ALA A 8 -4.66 -5.20 -5.68
C ALA A 8 -6.15 -4.75 -5.70
N ALA A 9 -6.50 -3.50 -5.30
CA ALA A 9 -7.88 -2.96 -5.36
C ALA A 9 -7.96 -1.43 -5.62
N ILE A 10 -8.73 -1.01 -6.66
CA ILE A 10 -8.99 0.41 -7.03
C ILE A 10 -10.19 1.01 -6.32
N ASP A 11 -10.08 2.31 -6.01
CA ASP A 11 -11.22 3.23 -5.86
C ASP A 11 -11.06 4.43 -6.82
N ILE A 12 -11.88 4.51 -7.87
CA ILE A 12 -11.97 5.69 -8.75
C ILE A 12 -13.22 6.54 -8.48
N ARG A 13 -13.73 6.55 -7.25
CA ARG A 13 -14.67 7.61 -6.79
C ARG A 13 -13.98 8.97 -6.65
N THR A 14 -12.64 8.98 -6.58
CA THR A 14 -11.77 10.18 -6.64
C THR A 14 -10.77 10.08 -7.82
N PRO A 15 -11.23 10.08 -9.08
CA PRO A 15 -10.43 9.71 -10.26
C PRO A 15 -9.33 10.71 -10.70
N LEU A 16 -9.10 11.78 -9.94
CA LEU A 16 -7.84 12.55 -9.98
C LEU A 16 -6.71 11.77 -9.29
N ASN A 17 -7.04 11.18 -8.13
CA ASN A 17 -6.15 10.53 -7.18
C ASN A 17 -6.67 9.11 -6.85
N PRO A 18 -6.40 8.12 -7.73
CA PRO A 18 -6.52 6.72 -7.39
C PRO A 18 -5.30 6.30 -6.53
N SER A 19 -5.36 6.46 -5.19
CA SER A 19 -4.25 6.25 -4.22
C SER A 19 -3.95 4.76 -3.90
N LEU A 20 -4.40 4.14 -2.79
CA LEU A 20 -4.38 2.67 -2.63
C LEU A 20 -5.44 2.11 -1.65
N ILE A 21 -6.28 1.14 -2.08
CA ILE A 21 -7.09 0.36 -1.11
C ILE A 21 -6.28 -0.81 -0.52
N SER A 22 -5.67 -1.67 -1.34
CA SER A 22 -4.77 -2.75 -0.88
C SER A 22 -3.99 -3.39 -2.02
N ILE A 23 -2.72 -3.75 -1.82
CA ILE A 23 -2.02 -4.76 -2.64
C ILE A 23 -1.97 -6.07 -1.85
N LEU A 24 -2.30 -7.19 -2.49
CA LEU A 24 -1.98 -8.53 -2.03
C LEU A 24 -0.85 -9.10 -2.90
N VAL A 25 0.33 -9.23 -2.31
CA VAL A 25 1.39 -10.11 -2.81
C VAL A 25 1.37 -11.38 -1.96
N ASP A 26 1.06 -12.53 -2.57
CA ASP A 26 1.06 -13.83 -1.89
C ASP A 26 1.97 -14.86 -2.59
N GLY A 27 2.99 -14.38 -3.33
CA GLY A 27 4.05 -15.19 -3.93
C GLY A 27 3.53 -16.13 -5.01
N GLY A 28 2.77 -15.57 -5.96
CA GLY A 28 1.99 -16.31 -6.95
C GLY A 28 2.73 -16.72 -8.22
N SER A 29 1.99 -16.66 -9.32
CA SER A 29 2.52 -16.75 -10.68
C SER A 29 1.63 -15.95 -11.63
N ASP A 30 2.22 -15.29 -12.64
CA ASP A 30 1.57 -14.29 -13.51
C ASP A 30 0.05 -14.46 -13.71
N ALA A 31 -0.71 -13.48 -13.20
CA ALA A 31 -2.17 -13.44 -13.25
C ALA A 31 -2.68 -13.35 -14.70
N ARG A 32 -3.68 -14.17 -15.06
CA ARG A 32 -4.19 -14.27 -16.44
C ARG A 32 -5.62 -13.79 -16.62
N ASN A 33 -6.47 -13.97 -15.61
CA ASN A 33 -7.87 -13.58 -15.65
C ASN A 33 -8.45 -13.42 -14.23
N ALA A 34 -9.41 -12.51 -14.07
CA ALA A 34 -10.17 -12.31 -12.85
C ALA A 34 -11.68 -12.33 -13.11
N ASP A 35 -12.44 -12.85 -12.15
CA ASP A 35 -13.92 -12.84 -12.11
C ASP A 35 -14.39 -12.37 -10.72
N PHE A 36 -15.55 -11.73 -10.66
CA PHE A 36 -16.07 -11.11 -9.44
C PHE A 36 -17.52 -11.48 -9.13
N SER A 37 -17.74 -11.99 -7.92
CA SER A 37 -19.07 -12.22 -7.38
C SER A 37 -19.11 -11.84 -5.91
N TRP A 38 -19.49 -10.59 -5.64
CA TRP A 38 -19.58 -10.00 -4.31
C TRP A 38 -20.06 -10.99 -3.22
N PRO A 39 -19.31 -11.18 -2.10
CA PRO A 39 -18.09 -10.48 -1.70
C PRO A 39 -16.81 -11.29 -1.98
N TYR A 40 -16.68 -11.90 -3.17
CA TYR A 40 -15.53 -12.73 -3.51
C TYR A 40 -14.93 -12.33 -4.85
N LEU A 41 -13.60 -12.20 -4.86
CA LEU A 41 -12.75 -12.06 -6.05
C LEU A 41 -12.06 -13.42 -6.32
N TYR A 42 -11.98 -13.80 -7.59
CA TYR A 42 -11.41 -15.07 -8.05
C TYR A 42 -10.39 -14.75 -9.14
N VAL A 43 -9.13 -15.18 -8.99
CA VAL A 43 -8.05 -14.84 -9.93
C VAL A 43 -7.30 -16.09 -10.36
N THR A 44 -7.11 -16.23 -11.68
CA THR A 44 -6.30 -17.29 -12.28
C THR A 44 -4.86 -16.84 -12.41
N GLU A 45 -3.97 -17.75 -12.08
CA GLU A 45 -2.54 -17.52 -12.03
C GLU A 45 -1.82 -18.63 -12.78
N GLY A 46 -0.89 -18.27 -13.66
CA GLY A 46 -0.23 -19.17 -14.60
C GLY A 46 0.13 -20.53 -13.99
N ALA A 47 1.27 -20.63 -13.29
CA ALA A 47 1.73 -21.88 -12.68
C ALA A 47 1.01 -22.28 -11.37
N SER A 48 0.30 -21.35 -10.72
CA SER A 48 -0.28 -21.51 -9.38
C SER A 48 -1.75 -21.94 -9.38
N GLY A 49 -2.51 -21.72 -10.46
CA GLY A 49 -3.88 -22.24 -10.62
C GLY A 49 -4.98 -21.21 -10.38
N LEU A 50 -5.74 -21.36 -9.30
CA LEU A 50 -6.76 -20.39 -8.88
C LEU A 50 -6.53 -19.99 -7.43
N ARG A 51 -6.62 -18.68 -7.15
CA ARG A 51 -6.75 -18.17 -5.79
C ARG A 51 -8.05 -17.40 -5.60
N VAL A 52 -8.57 -17.42 -4.37
CA VAL A 52 -9.89 -16.88 -4.05
C VAL A 52 -9.85 -16.08 -2.75
N TYR A 53 -10.39 -14.88 -2.83
CA TYR A 53 -10.18 -13.83 -1.83
C TYR A 53 -11.49 -13.37 -1.22
N ASN A 54 -11.39 -12.90 0.03
CA ASN A 54 -12.45 -12.14 0.66
C ASN A 54 -12.40 -10.70 0.12
N TYR A 55 -13.51 -10.22 -0.40
CA TYR A 55 -13.71 -8.84 -0.85
C TYR A 55 -14.95 -8.24 -0.14
N THR A 56 -15.20 -8.69 1.10
CA THR A 56 -16.21 -8.07 1.99
C THR A 56 -15.65 -6.80 2.62
N ASP A 57 -14.35 -6.85 2.91
CA ASP A 57 -13.52 -5.72 3.26
C ASP A 57 -12.60 -5.47 2.06
N GLN A 58 -12.33 -4.21 1.72
CA GLN A 58 -11.59 -3.86 0.50
C GLN A 58 -10.13 -3.47 0.80
N THR A 59 -9.81 -3.09 2.04
CA THR A 59 -8.43 -2.83 2.50
C THR A 59 -7.74 -4.11 3.01
N ASN A 60 -8.51 -5.12 3.42
CA ASN A 60 -8.00 -6.41 3.88
C ASN A 60 -8.51 -7.55 2.99
N ILE A 61 -7.94 -7.64 1.78
CA ILE A 61 -8.21 -8.71 0.80
C ILE A 61 -7.53 -10.00 1.25
N SER A 62 -8.10 -10.63 2.27
CA SER A 62 -7.59 -11.89 2.81
C SER A 62 -7.74 -13.02 1.79
N LEU A 63 -6.62 -13.67 1.47
CA LEU A 63 -6.60 -14.97 0.79
C LEU A 63 -7.43 -15.96 1.61
N LEU A 64 -8.58 -16.38 1.07
CA LEU A 64 -9.39 -17.39 1.73
C LEU A 64 -8.82 -18.78 1.46
N GLY A 65 -8.35 -19.04 0.24
CA GLY A 65 -7.68 -20.30 -0.12
C GLY A 65 -7.19 -20.36 -1.56
N THR A 66 -6.27 -21.29 -1.82
CA THR A 66 -5.68 -21.57 -3.14
C THR A 66 -6.21 -22.89 -3.72
N PHE A 67 -5.99 -23.08 -5.02
CA PHE A 67 -6.15 -24.35 -5.70
C PHE A 67 -5.05 -24.58 -6.75
N ASP A 68 -4.05 -25.37 -6.37
CA ASP A 68 -2.90 -25.71 -7.22
C ASP A 68 -3.30 -26.67 -8.36
N ILE A 69 -3.11 -26.25 -9.61
CA ILE A 69 -3.24 -27.13 -10.80
C ILE A 69 -2.05 -28.09 -10.93
N GLY A 70 -0.86 -27.62 -10.56
CA GLY A 70 0.37 -28.42 -10.46
C GLY A 70 1.39 -28.17 -11.57
N VAL A 71 2.58 -28.75 -11.39
CA VAL A 71 3.76 -28.39 -12.19
C VAL A 71 3.60 -28.63 -13.70
N ASN A 72 3.84 -27.58 -14.49
CA ASN A 72 3.71 -27.52 -15.96
C ASN A 72 2.26 -27.50 -16.50
N GLU A 73 1.27 -27.14 -15.68
CA GLU A 73 -0.07 -26.72 -16.14
C GLU A 73 -0.18 -25.18 -16.00
N TYR A 74 -0.91 -24.48 -16.89
CA TYR A 74 -1.03 -23.01 -16.88
C TYR A 74 -2.49 -22.53 -16.81
N ALA A 75 -2.94 -21.81 -15.78
CA ALA A 75 -4.33 -21.32 -15.72
C ALA A 75 -4.56 -20.07 -16.59
N GLU A 76 -5.65 -20.08 -17.39
CA GLU A 76 -5.95 -19.02 -18.38
C GLU A 76 -7.24 -18.24 -18.04
N PHE A 77 -8.32 -18.94 -17.68
CA PHE A 77 -9.64 -18.34 -17.44
C PHE A 77 -10.40 -19.03 -16.29
N PHE A 78 -11.18 -18.26 -15.55
CA PHE A 78 -12.14 -18.74 -14.55
C PHE A 78 -13.51 -18.08 -14.75
N GLU A 79 -14.59 -18.82 -14.47
CA GLU A 79 -15.94 -18.25 -14.33
C GLU A 79 -16.74 -18.94 -13.21
N TRP A 80 -17.65 -18.16 -12.61
CA TRP A 80 -18.48 -18.53 -11.46
C TRP A 80 -19.97 -18.79 -11.81
N ASP A 81 -20.44 -20.04 -11.69
CA ASP A 81 -21.89 -20.34 -11.70
C ASP A 81 -22.51 -19.89 -10.37
N VAL A 82 -23.13 -18.70 -10.40
CA VAL A 82 -23.66 -17.95 -9.26
C VAL A 82 -24.41 -18.85 -8.25
N GLY A 83 -23.69 -19.23 -7.19
CA GLY A 83 -24.20 -20.03 -6.09
C GLY A 83 -24.20 -21.55 -6.31
N ARG A 84 -23.31 -22.11 -7.16
CA ARG A 84 -23.11 -23.57 -7.27
C ARG A 84 -21.64 -24.02 -7.23
N LYS A 85 -20.83 -23.61 -8.21
CA LYS A 85 -19.45 -24.11 -8.46
C LYS A 85 -18.66 -23.09 -9.28
N GLY A 86 -17.33 -23.09 -9.11
CA GLY A 86 -16.40 -22.42 -10.01
C GLY A 86 -15.75 -23.40 -10.98
N TYR A 87 -15.25 -22.86 -12.09
CA TYR A 87 -14.61 -23.63 -13.17
C TYR A 87 -13.38 -22.88 -13.67
N LEU A 88 -12.31 -23.63 -13.92
CA LEU A 88 -10.98 -23.11 -14.22
C LEU A 88 -10.42 -23.88 -15.43
N SER A 89 -10.06 -23.18 -16.50
CA SER A 89 -9.44 -23.77 -17.69
C SER A 89 -7.96 -23.44 -17.79
N THR A 90 -7.16 -24.42 -18.22
CA THR A 90 -5.72 -24.26 -18.43
C THR A 90 -5.33 -24.25 -19.93
N GLY A 91 -4.11 -23.77 -20.19
CA GLY A 91 -3.60 -23.39 -21.50
C GLY A 91 -3.00 -24.53 -22.32
N ASP A 92 -1.70 -24.47 -22.56
CA ASP A 92 -0.96 -25.36 -23.48
C ASP A 92 -1.03 -26.85 -23.07
N ASP A 93 -1.26 -27.11 -21.79
CA ASP A 93 -1.49 -28.44 -21.19
C ASP A 93 -2.94 -28.94 -21.35
N GLY A 94 -3.90 -28.02 -21.45
CA GLY A 94 -5.31 -28.27 -21.73
C GLY A 94 -6.02 -29.15 -20.71
N TYR A 95 -6.51 -28.55 -19.63
CA TYR A 95 -7.43 -29.16 -18.66
C TYR A 95 -8.62 -28.23 -18.36
N LEU A 96 -9.72 -28.85 -17.93
CA LEU A 96 -10.82 -28.15 -17.27
C LEU A 96 -11.00 -28.74 -15.86
N TYR A 97 -11.06 -27.85 -14.89
CA TYR A 97 -11.23 -28.12 -13.47
C TYR A 97 -12.62 -27.65 -13.01
N SER A 98 -13.15 -28.29 -11.97
CA SER A 98 -14.18 -27.65 -11.13
C SER A 98 -13.93 -27.88 -9.66
N LEU A 99 -14.27 -26.84 -8.92
CA LEU A 99 -13.81 -26.60 -7.58
C LEU A 99 -15.04 -26.44 -6.69
N ASP A 100 -15.04 -27.15 -5.56
CA ASP A 100 -15.99 -26.85 -4.51
C ASP A 100 -15.52 -25.59 -3.79
N LEU A 101 -16.34 -24.55 -3.88
CA LEU A 101 -16.09 -23.23 -3.32
C LEU A 101 -17.18 -22.86 -2.29
N ASN A 102 -17.87 -23.88 -1.74
CA ASN A 102 -18.78 -23.73 -0.60
C ASN A 102 -18.00 -23.45 0.69
N ASN A 103 -16.82 -24.04 0.87
CA ASN A 103 -15.79 -23.48 1.74
C ASN A 103 -14.75 -22.79 0.87
N LYS A 104 -14.44 -21.54 1.15
CA LYS A 104 -13.43 -20.77 0.41
C LYS A 104 -12.00 -21.11 0.83
N SER A 105 -11.81 -21.69 2.02
CA SER A 105 -10.51 -22.12 2.56
C SER A 105 -10.21 -23.62 2.47
N ASP A 106 -11.05 -24.37 1.77
CA ASP A 106 -10.83 -25.79 1.46
C ASP A 106 -11.32 -26.04 0.03
N ILE A 107 -10.61 -25.43 -0.94
CA ILE A 107 -10.98 -25.45 -2.36
C ILE A 107 -10.70 -26.85 -2.93
N THR A 108 -11.68 -27.73 -2.77
CA THR A 108 -11.50 -29.13 -3.18
C THR A 108 -11.81 -29.33 -4.66
N GLN A 109 -10.89 -29.97 -5.37
CA GLN A 109 -11.06 -30.41 -6.75
C GLN A 109 -12.15 -31.48 -6.84
N ASN A 110 -13.41 -31.08 -7.09
CA ASN A 110 -14.52 -31.99 -7.39
C ASN A 110 -14.09 -33.02 -8.46
N TRP A 111 -13.36 -32.54 -9.48
CA TRP A 111 -12.75 -33.31 -10.55
C TRP A 111 -11.86 -32.41 -11.43
N ARG A 112 -11.06 -33.06 -12.28
CA ARG A 112 -10.50 -32.47 -13.50
C ARG A 112 -10.66 -33.40 -14.68
N ILE A 113 -10.64 -32.85 -15.89
CA ILE A 113 -10.68 -33.58 -17.17
C ILE A 113 -9.70 -32.96 -18.15
N ALA A 114 -9.02 -33.81 -18.94
CA ALA A 114 -8.09 -33.35 -19.97
C ALA A 114 -8.86 -32.82 -21.19
N ASN A 115 -8.55 -31.58 -21.57
CA ASN A 115 -8.99 -30.88 -22.77
C ASN A 115 -7.90 -30.99 -23.87
N GLU A 116 -7.68 -32.19 -24.39
CA GLU A 116 -6.67 -32.40 -25.44
C GLU A 116 -7.06 -31.67 -26.75
N PRO A 117 -6.13 -30.98 -27.44
CA PRO A 117 -5.12 -30.08 -26.89
C PRO A 117 -5.21 -28.66 -27.47
N GLY A 118 -5.00 -27.62 -26.66
CA GLY A 118 -4.83 -26.24 -27.11
C GLY A 118 -5.31 -25.23 -26.08
N SER A 119 -4.57 -24.12 -25.90
CA SER A 119 -4.93 -23.09 -24.93
C SER A 119 -6.29 -22.45 -25.23
N ALA A 120 -7.01 -22.15 -24.14
CA ALA A 120 -8.29 -21.46 -24.13
C ALA A 120 -8.13 -20.01 -24.61
N ASN A 121 -9.11 -19.53 -25.37
CA ASN A 121 -9.18 -18.14 -25.84
C ASN A 121 -10.33 -17.37 -25.17
N ASP A 122 -11.33 -18.09 -24.64
CA ASP A 122 -12.50 -17.54 -23.93
C ASP A 122 -13.27 -18.68 -23.22
N MET A 123 -13.93 -18.38 -22.11
CA MET A 123 -14.81 -19.31 -21.39
C MET A 123 -16.06 -18.59 -20.91
N LYS A 124 -17.23 -19.21 -21.08
CA LYS A 124 -18.53 -18.68 -20.61
C LYS A 124 -19.38 -19.76 -19.96
N ILE A 125 -20.19 -19.38 -18.97
CA ILE A 125 -21.17 -20.24 -18.31
C ILE A 125 -22.60 -19.76 -18.60
N ASP A 126 -23.49 -20.68 -18.99
CA ASP A 126 -24.94 -20.46 -18.86
C ASP A 126 -25.56 -21.58 -18.02
N GLY A 127 -26.00 -21.21 -16.83
CA GLY A 127 -26.62 -22.10 -15.85
C GLY A 127 -25.77 -23.35 -15.60
N PRO A 128 -26.23 -24.55 -15.96
CA PRO A 128 -25.50 -25.79 -15.73
C PRO A 128 -24.52 -26.17 -16.86
N THR A 129 -24.25 -25.28 -17.81
CA THR A 129 -23.47 -25.57 -19.01
C THR A 129 -22.22 -24.69 -19.06
N ILE A 130 -21.07 -25.33 -19.28
CA ILE A 130 -19.78 -24.67 -19.48
C ILE A 130 -19.47 -24.67 -20.98
N TYR A 131 -19.11 -23.53 -21.53
CA TYR A 131 -18.66 -23.35 -22.91
C TYR A 131 -17.20 -22.89 -22.88
N LEU A 132 -16.29 -23.72 -23.37
CA LEU A 132 -14.85 -23.43 -23.40
C LEU A 132 -14.38 -23.41 -24.85
N ALA A 133 -13.92 -22.26 -25.33
CA ALA A 133 -13.36 -22.10 -26.67
C ALA A 133 -11.83 -22.07 -26.60
N ASN A 134 -11.17 -22.84 -27.45
CA ASN A 134 -9.73 -22.86 -27.58
C ASN A 134 -9.33 -22.62 -29.05
N ASN A 135 -8.02 -22.68 -29.33
CA ASN A 135 -7.45 -22.45 -30.65
C ASN A 135 -7.88 -23.43 -31.77
N PHE A 136 -8.72 -24.45 -31.48
CA PHE A 136 -9.14 -25.47 -32.46
C PHE A 136 -10.62 -25.86 -32.38
N ASP A 137 -11.26 -25.75 -31.22
CA ASP A 137 -12.60 -26.30 -30.95
C ASP A 137 -13.38 -25.52 -29.85
N LEU A 138 -14.68 -25.81 -29.76
CA LEU A 138 -15.53 -25.48 -28.61
C LEU A 138 -15.91 -26.79 -27.91
N LYS A 139 -15.69 -26.87 -26.60
CA LYS A 139 -16.14 -28.01 -25.79
C LYS A 139 -17.23 -27.59 -24.83
N ILE A 140 -18.24 -28.45 -24.70
CA ILE A 140 -19.42 -28.19 -23.89
C ILE A 140 -19.59 -29.29 -22.84
N PHE A 141 -19.78 -28.88 -21.59
CA PHE A 141 -19.79 -29.76 -20.43
C PHE A 141 -21.04 -29.54 -19.57
N SER A 142 -21.65 -30.64 -19.09
CA SER A 142 -22.81 -30.59 -18.19
C SER A 142 -22.37 -30.68 -16.74
N SER A 143 -22.54 -29.61 -15.97
CA SER A 143 -22.34 -29.64 -14.51
C SER A 143 -23.47 -30.34 -13.74
N GLN A 144 -24.59 -30.70 -14.40
CA GLN A 144 -25.60 -31.56 -13.79
C GLN A 144 -25.01 -32.94 -13.48
N HIS A 145 -25.13 -33.35 -12.21
CA HIS A 145 -24.58 -34.57 -11.62
C HIS A 145 -24.81 -35.87 -12.44
N PRO A 146 -23.92 -36.87 -12.29
CA PRO A 146 -22.84 -36.94 -11.30
C PRO A 146 -21.50 -36.44 -11.84
N ASP A 147 -20.76 -35.76 -10.98
CA ASP A 147 -19.36 -35.35 -11.18
C ASP A 147 -18.43 -36.57 -11.44
N PRO A 148 -17.43 -36.48 -12.34
CA PRO A 148 -17.11 -35.37 -13.25
C PRO A 148 -18.20 -35.13 -14.30
N PRO A 149 -18.32 -33.90 -14.86
CA PRO A 149 -19.27 -33.59 -15.89
C PRO A 149 -19.01 -34.50 -17.06
N ILE A 150 -20.10 -34.84 -17.72
CA ILE A 150 -20.00 -35.47 -19.01
C ILE A 150 -19.55 -34.37 -19.96
N LEU A 151 -18.38 -34.53 -20.59
CA LEU A 151 -18.08 -33.87 -21.87
C LEU A 151 -19.23 -34.26 -22.78
N LEU A 152 -20.13 -33.31 -22.99
CA LEU A 152 -21.32 -33.53 -23.79
C LEU A 152 -20.92 -33.61 -25.25
N SER A 153 -19.92 -32.81 -25.63
CA SER A 153 -19.56 -32.55 -27.01
C SER A 153 -18.26 -31.78 -27.15
N ASP A 154 -17.62 -31.98 -28.30
CA ASP A 154 -16.35 -31.41 -28.73
C ASP A 154 -16.53 -31.06 -30.22
N VAL A 155 -16.44 -29.77 -30.57
CA VAL A 155 -16.75 -29.26 -31.91
C VAL A 155 -15.52 -28.59 -32.51
N ILE A 156 -14.80 -29.32 -33.35
CA ILE A 156 -13.61 -28.81 -34.06
C ILE A 156 -14.01 -27.86 -35.19
N PHE A 157 -13.45 -26.64 -35.18
CA PHE A 157 -13.68 -25.60 -36.19
C PHE A 157 -12.51 -25.52 -37.19
N ALA A 158 -12.47 -24.42 -37.94
CA ALA A 158 -11.48 -24.16 -38.99
C ALA A 158 -11.10 -22.67 -38.98
N GLY A 159 -10.63 -22.21 -37.83
CA GLY A 159 -10.21 -20.84 -37.53
C GLY A 159 -9.67 -20.78 -36.11
N GLU A 160 -8.97 -19.70 -35.77
CA GLU A 160 -8.61 -19.33 -34.41
C GLU A 160 -9.75 -18.43 -33.89
N PRO A 161 -10.61 -18.89 -32.96
CA PRO A 161 -11.71 -18.08 -32.46
C PRO A 161 -11.18 -16.98 -31.54
N SER A 162 -11.59 -15.73 -31.78
CA SER A 162 -11.06 -14.55 -31.10
C SER A 162 -12.00 -13.93 -30.06
N SER A 163 -13.26 -14.36 -30.03
CA SER A 163 -14.25 -14.02 -28.99
C SER A 163 -15.47 -14.94 -29.10
N THR A 164 -16.15 -15.20 -27.98
CA THR A 164 -17.40 -15.95 -27.94
C THR A 164 -18.56 -15.08 -27.44
N TYR A 165 -19.77 -15.43 -27.86
CA TYR A 165 -21.01 -14.88 -27.32
C TYR A 165 -22.05 -15.98 -27.21
N VAL A 166 -22.70 -16.10 -26.06
CA VAL A 166 -23.70 -17.14 -25.76
C VAL A 166 -25.01 -16.47 -25.35
N SER A 167 -26.13 -16.91 -25.91
CA SER A 167 -27.47 -16.42 -25.56
C SER A 167 -28.53 -17.48 -25.81
N ASP A 168 -29.23 -17.88 -24.73
CA ASP A 168 -30.26 -18.94 -24.72
C ASP A 168 -29.80 -20.22 -25.46
N ASP A 169 -30.42 -20.56 -26.59
CA ASP A 169 -30.17 -21.77 -27.39
C ASP A 169 -29.04 -21.61 -28.43
N ILE A 170 -28.31 -20.48 -28.46
CA ILE A 170 -27.40 -20.10 -29.56
C ILE A 170 -26.02 -19.64 -29.05
N GLY A 171 -24.96 -20.20 -29.64
CA GLY A 171 -23.59 -19.70 -29.50
C GLY A 171 -23.08 -19.06 -30.80
N ILE A 172 -22.28 -18.00 -30.66
CA ILE A 172 -21.57 -17.32 -31.75
C ILE A 172 -20.06 -17.34 -31.44
N LEU A 173 -19.23 -17.74 -32.40
CA LEU A 173 -17.76 -17.57 -32.31
C LEU A 173 -17.24 -16.74 -33.47
N SER A 174 -16.47 -15.69 -33.14
CA SER A 174 -15.81 -14.80 -34.09
C SER A 174 -14.55 -15.48 -34.65
N ASN A 175 -14.52 -15.77 -35.96
CA ASN A 175 -13.38 -16.38 -36.64
C ASN A 175 -12.42 -15.30 -37.20
N GLY A 176 -12.04 -14.35 -36.34
CA GLY A 176 -11.28 -13.15 -36.72
C GLY A 176 -11.89 -12.43 -37.93
N LEU A 177 -11.07 -12.11 -38.93
CA LEU A 177 -11.49 -11.37 -40.12
C LEU A 177 -12.44 -12.14 -41.08
N ILE A 178 -12.74 -13.42 -40.84
CA ILE A 178 -13.42 -14.31 -41.80
C ILE A 178 -14.95 -14.26 -41.69
N GLY A 179 -15.48 -13.94 -40.50
CA GLY A 179 -16.90 -13.98 -40.16
C GLY A 179 -17.13 -14.70 -38.84
N PHE A 180 -18.28 -15.38 -38.68
CA PHE A 180 -18.61 -16.10 -37.44
C PHE A 180 -19.30 -17.44 -37.69
N ASP A 181 -19.23 -18.33 -36.70
CA ASP A 181 -20.00 -19.59 -36.69
C ASP A 181 -21.19 -19.50 -35.73
N LEU A 182 -22.37 -20.00 -36.14
CA LEU A 182 -23.51 -20.20 -35.25
C LEU A 182 -23.64 -21.67 -34.84
N ILE A 183 -23.83 -21.91 -33.55
CA ILE A 183 -23.82 -23.24 -32.94
C ILE A 183 -25.13 -23.49 -32.19
N ASN A 184 -25.63 -24.71 -32.30
CA ASN A 184 -26.89 -25.13 -31.71
C ASN A 184 -26.69 -25.58 -30.27
N LEU A 185 -27.22 -24.83 -29.32
CA LEU A 185 -27.17 -25.18 -27.90
C LEU A 185 -28.50 -25.79 -27.42
N THR A 186 -29.50 -25.96 -28.30
CA THR A 186 -30.77 -26.67 -27.98
C THR A 186 -30.53 -28.12 -27.52
N ASP A 187 -29.50 -28.78 -28.07
CA ASP A 187 -28.98 -30.05 -27.56
C ASP A 187 -27.47 -29.94 -27.45
N ILE A 188 -27.02 -29.42 -26.31
CA ILE A 188 -25.62 -29.33 -25.87
C ILE A 188 -24.84 -30.66 -25.92
N THR A 189 -25.50 -31.80 -26.16
CA THR A 189 -24.88 -33.14 -26.34
C THR A 189 -24.65 -33.57 -27.79
N ASP A 190 -25.18 -32.80 -28.74
CA ASP A 190 -24.83 -32.86 -30.17
C ASP A 190 -24.92 -31.44 -30.75
N PRO A 191 -24.12 -30.47 -30.23
CA PRO A 191 -24.14 -29.08 -30.64
C PRO A 191 -23.62 -29.00 -32.06
N THR A 192 -24.60 -28.99 -32.95
CA THR A 192 -24.35 -28.94 -34.36
C THR A 192 -23.98 -27.51 -34.70
N LEU A 193 -22.85 -27.34 -35.40
CA LEU A 193 -22.63 -26.16 -36.23
C LEU A 193 -23.89 -26.00 -37.08
N ILE A 194 -24.68 -24.98 -36.75
CA ILE A 194 -25.94 -24.71 -37.44
C ILE A 194 -25.60 -24.23 -38.85
N SER A 195 -24.64 -23.31 -38.91
CA SER A 195 -24.23 -22.59 -40.10
C SER A 195 -22.91 -21.88 -39.82
N LYS A 196 -22.08 -21.75 -40.86
CA LYS A 196 -21.03 -20.74 -40.90
C LYS A 196 -21.60 -19.49 -41.56
N TYR A 197 -21.30 -18.31 -41.03
CA TYR A 197 -21.51 -17.05 -41.73
C TYR A 197 -20.16 -16.49 -42.20
N GLU A 198 -19.82 -16.80 -43.44
CA GLU A 198 -18.66 -16.30 -44.18
C GLU A 198 -19.13 -15.80 -45.56
N GLN A 199 -18.43 -14.82 -46.15
CA GLN A 199 -18.74 -14.31 -47.50
C GLN A 199 -17.45 -14.20 -48.32
N GLU A 200 -17.41 -14.83 -49.50
CA GLU A 200 -16.17 -15.01 -50.28
C GLU A 200 -15.53 -13.66 -50.68
N GLY A 201 -14.42 -13.31 -50.01
CA GLY A 201 -13.68 -12.08 -50.25
C GLY A 201 -14.07 -10.88 -49.38
N VAL A 202 -15.03 -11.04 -48.48
CA VAL A 202 -15.35 -10.04 -47.45
C VAL A 202 -14.45 -10.23 -46.24
N SER A 203 -14.02 -9.13 -45.62
CA SER A 203 -13.41 -9.13 -44.29
C SER A 203 -14.32 -8.42 -43.29
N TYR A 204 -14.43 -8.98 -42.10
CA TYR A 204 -15.19 -8.42 -40.97
C TYR A 204 -14.19 -7.78 -40.01
N TYR A 205 -14.45 -6.55 -39.56
CA TYR A 205 -13.55 -5.79 -38.68
C TYR A 205 -14.10 -5.68 -37.27
N GLU A 206 -15.40 -5.41 -37.16
CA GLU A 206 -16.11 -5.28 -35.89
C GLU A 206 -17.55 -5.79 -36.06
N SER A 207 -18.17 -6.22 -34.96
CA SER A 207 -19.57 -6.63 -34.92
C SER A 207 -20.26 -6.33 -33.60
N ILE A 208 -21.43 -5.68 -33.65
CA ILE A 208 -22.32 -5.49 -32.49
C ILE A 208 -23.55 -6.39 -32.63
N ILE A 209 -23.90 -7.09 -31.55
CA ILE A 209 -25.07 -7.98 -31.46
C ILE A 209 -26.22 -7.25 -30.75
N ASN A 210 -27.43 -7.34 -31.31
CA ASN A 210 -28.63 -6.84 -30.67
C ASN A 210 -29.80 -7.81 -30.90
N ASN A 211 -30.13 -8.61 -29.87
CA ASN A 211 -31.13 -9.68 -29.94
C ASN A 211 -30.82 -10.64 -31.12
N THR A 212 -31.72 -10.75 -32.10
CA THR A 212 -31.56 -11.65 -33.26
C THR A 212 -30.89 -11.00 -34.48
N LEU A 213 -30.13 -9.92 -34.27
CA LEU A 213 -29.46 -9.15 -35.32
C LEU A 213 -27.98 -8.97 -34.99
N VAL A 214 -27.12 -9.17 -35.99
CA VAL A 214 -25.71 -8.81 -35.93
C VAL A 214 -25.46 -7.69 -36.94
N TYR A 215 -24.82 -6.62 -36.50
CA TYR A 215 -24.38 -5.49 -37.32
C TYR A 215 -22.86 -5.59 -37.48
N CYS A 216 -22.37 -5.73 -38.70
CA CYS A 216 -20.94 -5.91 -38.98
C CYS A 216 -20.35 -4.75 -39.79
N ALA A 217 -19.22 -4.21 -39.36
CA ALA A 217 -18.35 -3.39 -40.18
C ALA A 217 -17.51 -4.31 -41.08
N THR A 218 -17.67 -4.18 -42.39
CA THR A 218 -17.03 -5.07 -43.36
C THR A 218 -16.30 -4.31 -44.47
N SER A 219 -15.45 -5.02 -45.20
CA SER A 219 -14.77 -4.51 -46.41
C SER A 219 -15.71 -4.00 -47.52
N GLU A 220 -17.00 -4.36 -47.49
CA GLU A 220 -18.01 -3.91 -48.47
C GLU A 220 -18.98 -2.84 -47.89
N GLY A 221 -19.01 -2.64 -46.57
CA GLY A 221 -19.90 -1.70 -45.87
C GLY A 221 -20.48 -2.25 -44.57
N LEU A 222 -21.58 -1.67 -44.11
CA LEU A 222 -22.38 -2.22 -43.02
C LEU A 222 -23.17 -3.43 -43.55
N GLU A 223 -22.94 -4.61 -42.98
CA GLU A 223 -23.81 -5.76 -43.20
C GLU A 223 -24.75 -5.98 -42.01
N VAL A 224 -26.04 -6.17 -42.30
CA VAL A 224 -27.06 -6.48 -41.30
C VAL A 224 -27.50 -7.93 -41.47
N ILE A 225 -27.23 -8.75 -40.47
CA ILE A 225 -27.41 -10.20 -40.53
C ILE A 225 -28.52 -10.60 -39.55
N ASP A 226 -29.54 -11.28 -40.05
CA ASP A 226 -30.64 -11.84 -39.27
C ASP A 226 -30.30 -13.29 -38.91
N ILE A 227 -30.19 -13.54 -37.61
CA ILE A 227 -29.91 -14.85 -37.02
C ILE A 227 -31.18 -15.50 -36.44
N SER A 228 -32.38 -14.99 -36.72
CA SER A 228 -33.65 -15.58 -36.26
C SER A 228 -34.03 -16.89 -36.98
N ASP A 229 -33.50 -17.14 -38.18
CA ASP A 229 -33.33 -18.48 -38.74
C ASP A 229 -31.84 -18.84 -38.75
N THR A 230 -31.34 -19.24 -37.58
CA THR A 230 -29.95 -19.66 -37.40
C THR A 230 -29.49 -20.70 -38.43
N SER A 231 -30.41 -21.55 -38.94
CA SER A 231 -30.13 -22.60 -39.94
C SER A 231 -29.68 -22.06 -41.29
N ASN A 232 -29.92 -20.77 -41.54
CA ASN A 232 -29.50 -20.04 -42.72
C ASN A 232 -29.41 -18.55 -42.33
N PRO A 233 -28.31 -18.10 -41.68
CA PRO A 233 -28.17 -16.71 -41.27
C PRO A 233 -28.18 -15.85 -42.52
N THR A 234 -29.17 -14.97 -42.63
CA THR A 234 -29.32 -14.15 -43.83
C THR A 234 -28.69 -12.80 -43.60
N SER A 235 -27.69 -12.45 -44.42
CA SER A 235 -27.53 -11.05 -44.82
C SER A 235 -28.89 -10.57 -45.31
N LEU A 236 -29.55 -9.74 -44.49
CA LEU A 236 -30.76 -9.05 -44.90
C LEU A 236 -30.42 -8.06 -46.01
N VAL A 237 -29.25 -7.44 -45.87
CA VAL A 237 -28.75 -6.33 -46.67
C VAL A 237 -27.30 -6.01 -46.26
N THR A 238 -26.39 -6.08 -47.23
CA THR A 238 -25.14 -5.32 -47.22
C THR A 238 -25.46 -3.91 -47.71
N LEU A 239 -25.38 -2.91 -46.85
CA LEU A 239 -25.50 -1.50 -47.24
C LEU A 239 -24.15 -1.03 -47.75
N ALA A 240 -23.94 -1.13 -49.06
CA ALA A 240 -22.67 -0.84 -49.72
C ALA A 240 -22.30 0.65 -49.68
N VAL A 241 -21.54 1.02 -48.64
CA VAL A 241 -21.05 2.39 -48.37
C VAL A 241 -19.55 2.56 -48.59
N GLY A 242 -18.86 1.47 -48.96
CA GLY A 242 -17.40 1.38 -48.91
C GLY A 242 -16.92 0.71 -47.63
N LYS A 243 -15.63 0.45 -47.52
CA LYS A 243 -15.03 -0.36 -46.45
C LYS A 243 -15.24 0.29 -45.09
N ALA A 244 -16.11 -0.29 -44.27
CA ALA A 244 -16.37 0.15 -42.91
C ALA A 244 -15.30 -0.39 -41.96
N LYS A 245 -15.03 0.34 -40.88
CA LYS A 245 -13.97 0.02 -39.91
C LYS A 245 -14.47 -0.18 -38.49
N ALA A 246 -14.99 0.88 -37.89
CA ALA A 246 -15.64 0.87 -36.59
C ALA A 246 -17.12 1.26 -36.72
N LEU A 247 -17.96 0.78 -35.79
CA LEU A 247 -19.41 0.94 -35.79
C LEU A 247 -19.96 1.11 -34.36
N GLU A 248 -20.75 2.16 -34.15
CA GLU A 248 -21.42 2.40 -32.87
C GLU A 248 -22.95 2.26 -32.99
N PHE A 249 -23.62 1.81 -31.93
CA PHE A 249 -25.07 1.57 -31.91
C PHE A 249 -25.77 2.31 -30.76
N ALA A 250 -26.54 3.35 -31.11
CA ALA A 250 -27.44 4.03 -30.18
C ALA A 250 -28.81 4.30 -30.79
N ASP A 251 -29.88 4.14 -30.01
CA ASP A 251 -31.27 4.48 -30.38
C ASP A 251 -31.81 3.93 -31.72
N ASN A 252 -31.32 2.76 -32.17
CA ASN A 252 -31.61 2.15 -33.48
C ASN A 252 -31.00 2.90 -34.67
N ILE A 253 -29.87 3.57 -34.44
CA ILE A 253 -29.00 4.19 -35.43
C ILE A 253 -27.62 3.54 -35.30
N ILE A 254 -27.04 3.15 -36.44
CA ILE A 254 -25.63 2.81 -36.55
C ILE A 254 -24.87 4.07 -36.99
N TYR A 255 -23.77 4.36 -36.32
CA TYR A 255 -22.82 5.41 -36.64
C TYR A 255 -21.55 4.72 -37.13
N LEU A 256 -21.03 5.11 -38.30
CA LEU A 256 -20.09 4.25 -39.05
C LEU A 256 -18.92 5.05 -39.62
N ALA A 257 -17.70 4.60 -39.30
CA ALA A 257 -16.45 5.08 -39.89
C ALA A 257 -16.07 4.24 -41.13
N THR A 258 -15.62 4.87 -42.23
CA THR A 258 -15.21 4.16 -43.45
C THR A 258 -13.91 4.65 -44.09
N GLU A 259 -13.20 3.75 -44.77
CA GLU A 259 -12.11 4.04 -45.73
C GLU A 259 -12.67 4.50 -47.11
N SER A 260 -13.78 5.23 -47.11
CA SER A 260 -14.44 5.70 -48.35
C SER A 260 -14.70 7.20 -48.37
N ASP A 261 -13.87 7.97 -47.66
CA ASP A 261 -13.95 9.44 -47.53
C ASP A 261 -15.25 9.92 -46.86
N ASP A 262 -15.81 9.20 -45.87
CA ASP A 262 -17.00 9.67 -45.13
C ASP A 262 -17.32 9.04 -43.75
N PHE A 263 -18.10 9.78 -42.95
CA PHE A 263 -18.75 9.31 -41.70
C PHE A 263 -20.27 9.30 -41.87
N LEU A 264 -20.91 8.20 -41.47
CA LEU A 264 -22.28 7.89 -41.90
C LEU A 264 -23.21 7.55 -40.72
N THR A 265 -24.40 8.15 -40.71
CA THR A 265 -25.53 7.76 -39.86
C THR A 265 -26.49 6.86 -40.64
N ILE A 266 -26.86 5.72 -40.07
CA ILE A 266 -27.70 4.71 -40.72
C ILE A 266 -28.84 4.31 -39.79
N ASN A 267 -30.08 4.62 -40.17
CA ASN A 267 -31.25 4.17 -39.43
C ASN A 267 -31.45 2.67 -39.63
N VAL A 268 -31.37 1.89 -38.55
CA VAL A 268 -31.60 0.43 -38.55
C VAL A 268 -32.94 0.02 -37.92
N THR A 269 -33.85 0.98 -37.67
CA THR A 269 -35.22 0.71 -37.20
C THR A 269 -36.02 -0.21 -38.14
N ILE A 270 -35.58 -0.35 -39.40
CA ILE A 270 -36.02 -1.42 -40.32
C ILE A 270 -34.78 -2.19 -40.80
N PRO A 271 -34.36 -3.27 -40.13
CA PRO A 271 -33.11 -4.00 -40.42
C PRO A 271 -33.01 -4.56 -41.85
N THR A 272 -34.15 -4.80 -42.51
CA THR A 272 -34.24 -5.25 -43.92
C THR A 272 -34.12 -4.13 -44.96
N SER A 273 -34.05 -2.87 -44.51
CA SER A 273 -33.98 -1.69 -45.36
C SER A 273 -33.33 -0.54 -44.57
N PRO A 274 -32.09 -0.71 -44.07
CA PRO A 274 -31.39 0.35 -43.37
C PRO A 274 -31.24 1.55 -44.30
N VAL A 275 -31.52 2.73 -43.77
CA VAL A 275 -31.48 3.97 -44.53
C VAL A 275 -30.30 4.77 -44.03
N GLN A 276 -29.26 4.90 -44.85
CA GLN A 276 -28.29 5.97 -44.69
C GLN A 276 -29.06 7.30 -44.61
N MET A 277 -29.01 7.92 -43.43
CA MET A 277 -29.79 9.10 -43.08
C MET A 277 -29.12 10.34 -43.68
N ASP A 278 -27.79 10.43 -43.52
CA ASP A 278 -26.95 11.42 -44.19
C ASP A 278 -25.48 10.94 -44.31
N ASN A 279 -24.57 11.89 -44.54
CA ASN A 279 -23.12 11.74 -44.69
C ASN A 279 -22.47 13.05 -44.23
N ALA A 280 -21.34 12.99 -43.53
CA ALA A 280 -20.66 14.20 -43.04
C ALA A 280 -19.83 14.91 -44.14
N GLY A 281 -19.38 14.16 -45.15
CA GLY A 281 -18.46 14.60 -46.21
C GLY A 281 -17.00 14.74 -45.74
N ILE A 282 -16.56 13.90 -44.80
CA ILE A 282 -15.20 13.93 -44.24
C ILE A 282 -14.24 13.18 -45.17
N VAL A 283 -13.54 13.91 -46.03
CA VAL A 283 -12.66 13.34 -47.08
C VAL A 283 -11.31 12.87 -46.52
N ASN A 284 -11.32 11.79 -45.73
CA ASN A 284 -10.16 11.00 -45.29
C ASN A 284 -10.57 9.53 -45.07
N ASP A 285 -9.58 8.62 -45.00
CA ASP A 285 -9.76 7.27 -44.47
C ASP A 285 -10.09 7.34 -42.96
N LEU A 286 -11.26 6.86 -42.54
CA LEU A 286 -11.68 6.86 -41.13
C LEU A 286 -11.45 5.50 -40.48
N LEU A 287 -10.96 5.50 -39.23
CA LEU A 287 -10.51 4.30 -38.54
C LEU A 287 -11.42 3.92 -37.37
N ASP A 288 -11.80 4.89 -36.54
CA ASP A 288 -12.53 4.69 -35.29
C ASP A 288 -13.59 5.77 -35.05
N VAL A 289 -14.63 5.46 -34.25
CA VAL A 289 -15.76 6.34 -33.92
C VAL A 289 -16.18 6.19 -32.46
N ALA A 290 -16.29 7.31 -31.74
CA ALA A 290 -16.94 7.39 -30.44
C ALA A 290 -18.05 8.45 -30.43
N ILE A 291 -18.99 8.33 -29.48
CA ILE A 291 -20.19 9.18 -29.39
C ILE A 291 -20.30 9.77 -28.00
N ASN A 292 -20.44 11.09 -27.92
CA ASN A 292 -20.92 11.75 -26.71
C ASN A 292 -22.14 12.63 -27.03
N SER A 293 -23.23 12.44 -26.28
CA SER A 293 -24.45 13.27 -26.25
C SER A 293 -25.05 13.68 -27.62
N ASN A 294 -24.54 14.76 -28.24
CA ASN A 294 -25.02 15.29 -29.53
C ASN A 294 -23.93 15.34 -30.62
N TYR A 295 -22.75 14.77 -30.35
CA TYR A 295 -21.59 14.80 -31.23
C TYR A 295 -21.01 13.39 -31.44
N ALA A 296 -20.62 13.12 -32.68
CA ALA A 296 -19.77 11.98 -33.02
C ALA A 296 -18.35 12.46 -33.27
N PHE A 297 -17.39 11.72 -32.75
CA PHE A 297 -15.96 11.99 -32.78
C PHE A 297 -15.31 10.88 -33.59
N VAL A 298 -14.58 11.22 -34.66
CA VAL A 298 -14.15 10.24 -35.67
C VAL A 298 -12.70 10.47 -36.06
N THR A 299 -11.87 9.42 -36.02
CA THR A 299 -10.45 9.49 -36.39
C THR A 299 -10.24 9.42 -37.89
N MET A 300 -9.11 9.97 -38.36
CA MET A 300 -8.76 10.12 -39.77
C MET A 300 -7.31 9.68 -40.06
N GLY A 301 -6.74 8.82 -39.20
CA GLY A 301 -5.34 8.43 -39.23
C GLY A 301 -4.41 9.64 -39.17
N SER A 302 -3.44 9.68 -40.09
CA SER A 302 -2.46 10.77 -40.28
C SER A 302 -3.03 12.19 -40.52
N ASN A 303 -4.35 12.36 -40.59
CA ASN A 303 -5.01 13.65 -40.80
C ASN A 303 -5.65 14.23 -39.52
N GLY A 304 -5.63 13.50 -38.40
CA GLY A 304 -6.24 13.91 -37.12
C GLY A 304 -7.65 13.37 -36.92
N TYR A 305 -8.56 14.19 -36.38
CA TYR A 305 -9.94 13.80 -36.09
C TYR A 305 -10.94 14.87 -36.52
N SER A 306 -12.21 14.50 -36.62
CA SER A 306 -13.30 15.40 -36.96
C SER A 306 -14.50 15.18 -36.05
N ILE A 307 -15.21 16.26 -35.75
CA ILE A 307 -16.37 16.29 -34.87
C ILE A 307 -17.59 16.63 -35.71
N VAL A 308 -18.64 15.83 -35.57
CA VAL A 308 -19.87 15.92 -36.35
C VAL A 308 -21.05 16.14 -35.41
N ASP A 309 -21.84 17.19 -35.66
CA ASP A 309 -23.14 17.39 -35.01
C ASP A 309 -24.10 16.28 -35.47
N ILE A 310 -24.47 15.41 -34.54
CA ILE A 310 -25.45 14.33 -34.72
C ILE A 310 -26.79 14.62 -34.04
N SER A 311 -27.02 15.84 -33.50
CA SER A 311 -28.29 16.23 -32.86
C SER A 311 -29.52 16.08 -33.77
N ASN A 312 -29.29 16.05 -35.08
CA ASN A 312 -30.21 15.51 -36.06
C ASN A 312 -29.47 14.53 -37.00
N PRO A 313 -29.54 13.20 -36.76
CA PRO A 313 -28.84 12.22 -37.57
C PRO A 313 -29.26 12.17 -39.06
N ALA A 314 -30.30 12.90 -39.46
CA ALA A 314 -30.75 13.05 -40.86
C ALA A 314 -30.43 14.43 -41.49
N ALA A 315 -29.57 15.23 -40.85
CA ALA A 315 -28.91 16.38 -41.47
C ALA A 315 -27.58 16.64 -40.72
N LEU A 316 -26.56 15.84 -41.05
CA LEU A 316 -25.25 15.93 -40.39
C LEU A 316 -24.55 17.23 -40.78
N SER A 317 -23.70 17.73 -39.87
CA SER A 317 -22.72 18.76 -40.22
C SER A 317 -21.42 18.56 -39.46
N ILE A 318 -20.31 18.59 -40.18
CA ILE A 318 -18.98 18.77 -39.58
C ILE A 318 -19.02 20.08 -38.79
N HIS A 319 -18.83 19.97 -37.49
CA HIS A 319 -18.76 21.08 -36.55
C HIS A 319 -17.35 21.67 -36.55
N SER A 320 -16.34 20.80 -36.43
CA SER A 320 -14.92 21.15 -36.49
C SER A 320 -14.07 19.98 -36.98
N THR A 321 -12.90 20.26 -37.55
CA THR A 321 -11.91 19.25 -37.93
C THR A 321 -10.53 19.70 -37.44
N HIS A 322 -9.82 18.81 -36.77
CA HIS A 322 -8.58 19.07 -36.06
C HIS A 322 -7.47 18.18 -36.60
N VAL A 323 -6.32 18.77 -36.93
CA VAL A 323 -5.19 18.05 -37.53
C VAL A 323 -4.14 17.80 -36.46
N VAL A 324 -3.93 16.52 -36.14
CA VAL A 324 -2.87 16.08 -35.21
C VAL A 324 -1.56 15.84 -35.97
N THR A 325 -0.43 15.78 -35.27
CA THR A 325 0.88 15.83 -35.96
C THR A 325 1.43 14.46 -36.40
N VAL A 326 1.02 13.36 -35.77
CA VAL A 326 1.61 12.03 -36.04
C VAL A 326 0.60 10.89 -36.27
N GLY A 327 -0.70 11.21 -36.23
CA GLY A 327 -1.81 10.35 -36.66
C GLY A 327 -2.65 9.82 -35.50
N ALA A 328 -3.96 9.94 -35.65
CA ALA A 328 -4.98 9.49 -34.70
C ALA A 328 -5.62 8.19 -35.18
N ASP A 329 -5.50 7.10 -34.42
CA ASP A 329 -6.08 5.81 -34.79
C ASP A 329 -7.33 5.49 -33.96
N GLY A 330 -7.23 5.44 -32.63
CA GLY A 330 -8.35 5.23 -31.70
C GLY A 330 -8.87 6.52 -31.02
N ILE A 331 -10.13 6.53 -30.57
CA ILE A 331 -10.81 7.73 -30.02
C ILE A 331 -11.79 7.42 -28.88
N PHE A 332 -11.72 8.22 -27.82
CA PHE A 332 -12.47 8.00 -26.58
C PHE A 332 -12.94 9.35 -26.02
N VAL A 333 -14.15 9.43 -25.47
CA VAL A 333 -14.80 10.72 -25.19
C VAL A 333 -15.87 10.61 -24.09
N ASN A 334 -15.89 11.57 -23.17
CA ASN A 334 -16.92 11.75 -22.15
C ASN A 334 -17.64 13.11 -22.34
N ASP A 335 -18.32 13.66 -21.33
CA ASP A 335 -19.06 14.93 -21.45
C ASP A 335 -18.15 16.19 -21.50
N THR A 336 -16.85 16.09 -21.17
CA THR A 336 -15.93 17.23 -20.97
C THR A 336 -14.58 17.14 -21.69
N VAL A 337 -14.02 15.93 -21.92
CA VAL A 337 -12.74 15.71 -22.63
C VAL A 337 -12.87 14.70 -23.77
N LEU A 338 -12.06 14.96 -24.79
CA LEU A 338 -11.76 14.05 -25.88
C LEU A 338 -10.31 13.57 -25.80
N ALA A 339 -10.11 12.26 -25.87
CA ALA A 339 -8.81 11.61 -25.96
C ALA A 339 -8.57 10.98 -27.33
N ILE A 340 -7.34 11.11 -27.81
CA ILE A 340 -6.89 10.65 -29.12
C ILE A 340 -5.63 9.81 -28.95
N ALA A 341 -5.67 8.54 -29.35
CA ALA A 341 -4.49 7.69 -29.37
C ALA A 341 -3.60 8.05 -30.58
N GLU A 342 -2.41 8.63 -30.30
CA GLU A 342 -1.42 8.99 -31.32
C GLU A 342 -0.32 7.92 -31.42
N LEU A 343 -0.20 7.29 -32.60
CA LEU A 343 0.66 6.12 -32.89
C LEU A 343 2.16 6.20 -32.50
N THR A 344 2.66 7.35 -32.07
CA THR A 344 4.06 7.57 -31.66
C THR A 344 4.22 8.61 -30.54
N ASN A 345 3.11 9.07 -29.92
CA ASN A 345 3.09 10.16 -28.92
C ASN A 345 2.20 9.84 -27.70
N GLY A 346 1.76 8.59 -27.51
CA GLY A 346 0.82 8.24 -26.43
C GLY A 346 -0.61 8.69 -26.71
N VAL A 347 -1.20 9.40 -25.75
CA VAL A 347 -2.54 10.02 -25.86
C VAL A 347 -2.41 11.53 -25.84
N GLN A 348 -3.17 12.21 -26.71
CA GLN A 348 -3.38 13.66 -26.67
C GLN A 348 -4.81 13.98 -26.24
N LEU A 349 -4.93 14.86 -25.25
CA LEU A 349 -6.19 15.30 -24.63
C LEU A 349 -6.64 16.68 -25.14
N TYR A 350 -7.96 16.90 -25.14
CA TYR A 350 -8.62 18.14 -25.57
C TYR A 350 -9.83 18.50 -24.71
N ASP A 351 -9.97 19.77 -24.33
CA ASP A 351 -11.20 20.34 -23.76
C ASP A 351 -12.33 20.32 -24.81
N ILE A 352 -13.48 19.75 -24.47
CA ILE A 352 -14.71 19.82 -25.27
C ILE A 352 -15.90 20.45 -24.51
N THR A 353 -15.69 20.98 -23.30
CA THR A 353 -16.68 21.65 -22.44
C THR A 353 -17.38 22.80 -23.16
N ASP A 354 -16.64 23.59 -23.95
CA ASP A 354 -17.19 24.32 -25.08
C ASP A 354 -16.62 23.76 -26.39
N ILE A 355 -17.38 22.84 -26.99
CA ILE A 355 -17.15 22.27 -28.32
C ILE A 355 -16.88 23.33 -29.41
N ASN A 356 -17.27 24.61 -29.23
CA ASN A 356 -16.97 25.71 -30.16
C ASN A 356 -15.56 26.32 -29.97
N SER A 357 -14.88 25.99 -28.87
CA SER A 357 -13.64 26.61 -28.40
C SER A 357 -12.58 25.59 -27.95
N ILE A 358 -12.64 24.37 -28.48
CA ILE A 358 -11.75 23.24 -28.18
C ILE A 358 -10.28 23.66 -28.15
N THR A 359 -9.63 23.37 -27.02
CA THR A 359 -8.20 23.58 -26.80
C THR A 359 -7.50 22.26 -26.51
N SER A 360 -6.33 22.05 -27.12
CA SER A 360 -5.38 21.03 -26.68
C SER A 360 -4.96 21.33 -25.24
N LEU A 361 -4.97 20.31 -24.40
CA LEU A 361 -4.57 20.45 -23.00
C LEU A 361 -3.05 20.27 -22.89
N ASP A 362 -2.40 21.11 -22.08
CA ASP A 362 -0.98 20.96 -21.75
C ASP A 362 -0.85 19.80 -20.74
N GLY A 363 -0.86 18.60 -21.30
CA GLY A 363 -0.88 17.29 -20.65
C GLY A 363 -0.64 16.21 -21.70
N LYS A 364 0.40 16.42 -22.52
CA LYS A 364 0.79 15.50 -23.60
C LYS A 364 1.75 14.47 -23.01
N PHE A 365 1.32 13.22 -22.95
CA PHE A 365 2.09 12.11 -22.39
C PHE A 365 3.19 11.65 -23.37
N ASP A 366 4.16 12.55 -23.58
CA ASP A 366 5.12 12.54 -24.68
C ASP A 366 6.26 11.53 -24.44
N GLY A 367 5.93 10.25 -24.55
CA GLY A 367 6.85 9.14 -24.33
C GLY A 367 6.18 7.76 -24.32
N ILE A 368 4.88 7.71 -23.98
CA ILE A 368 4.09 6.48 -23.93
C ILE A 368 4.19 5.72 -25.26
N LEU A 369 4.61 4.45 -25.17
CA LEU A 369 4.65 3.52 -26.29
C LEU A 369 3.30 2.78 -26.40
N ASN A 370 2.78 2.67 -27.62
CA ASN A 370 1.64 1.81 -28.01
C ASN A 370 0.51 1.70 -26.96
N VAL A 371 -0.40 2.69 -26.93
CA VAL A 371 -1.68 2.60 -26.20
C VAL A 371 -2.38 1.29 -26.55
N THR A 372 -2.68 0.45 -25.56
CA THR A 372 -3.27 -0.89 -25.76
C THR A 372 -4.79 -0.84 -25.71
N LYS A 373 -5.35 -0.06 -24.78
CA LYS A 373 -6.79 0.10 -24.56
C LYS A 373 -7.07 1.42 -23.83
N VAL A 374 -8.30 1.90 -23.94
CA VAL A 374 -8.80 3.03 -23.13
C VAL A 374 -10.22 2.70 -22.67
N ALA A 375 -10.58 3.11 -21.46
CA ALA A 375 -11.94 3.08 -20.93
C ALA A 375 -12.36 4.46 -20.42
N VAL A 376 -13.65 4.60 -20.12
CA VAL A 376 -14.28 5.78 -19.54
C VAL A 376 -15.15 5.31 -18.38
N ASP A 377 -15.01 5.93 -17.22
CA ASP A 377 -16.04 5.98 -16.18
C ASP A 377 -16.35 7.45 -15.91
N GLY A 378 -17.54 7.76 -15.40
CA GLY A 378 -17.90 9.13 -14.97
C GLY A 378 -17.46 10.27 -15.91
N ASP A 379 -16.65 11.18 -15.38
CA ASP A 379 -16.05 12.34 -16.04
C ASP A 379 -14.58 12.07 -16.41
N ASP A 380 -14.19 10.80 -16.61
CA ASP A 380 -12.81 10.33 -16.43
C ASP A 380 -12.35 9.35 -17.53
N LEU A 381 -11.04 9.30 -17.75
CA LEU A 381 -10.46 8.60 -18.90
C LEU A 381 -9.24 7.76 -18.51
N ILE A 382 -9.29 6.48 -18.81
CA ILE A 382 -8.40 5.47 -18.26
C ILE A 382 -7.63 4.82 -19.41
N VAL A 383 -6.33 5.06 -19.51
CA VAL A 383 -5.48 4.66 -20.63
C VAL A 383 -4.51 3.60 -20.17
N THR A 384 -4.54 2.41 -20.79
CA THR A 384 -3.46 1.41 -20.63
C THR A 384 -2.49 1.52 -21.79
N ALA A 385 -1.20 1.37 -21.49
CA ALA A 385 -0.14 1.43 -22.49
C ALA A 385 0.89 0.33 -22.34
N LYS A 386 1.60 0.05 -23.44
CA LYS A 386 2.63 -0.97 -23.45
C LYS A 386 3.96 -0.39 -22.98
N GLU A 387 4.65 -1.04 -22.04
CA GLU A 387 5.93 -0.57 -21.50
C GLU A 387 5.81 0.81 -20.80
N ALA A 388 4.66 1.07 -20.14
CA ALA A 388 4.33 2.36 -19.50
C ALA A 388 3.08 2.33 -18.56
N GLY A 389 2.64 1.17 -18.06
CA GLY A 389 1.53 1.08 -17.09
C GLY A 389 0.17 1.72 -17.47
N VAL A 390 -0.42 2.44 -16.50
CA VAL A 390 -1.79 2.95 -16.49
C VAL A 390 -1.82 4.46 -16.21
N PHE A 391 -2.58 5.20 -17.01
CA PHE A 391 -2.83 6.64 -16.80
C PHE A 391 -4.31 6.88 -16.60
N ILE A 392 -4.67 7.43 -15.44
CA ILE A 392 -6.03 7.80 -15.06
C ILE A 392 -6.11 9.33 -15.10
N ILE A 393 -6.88 9.83 -16.05
CA ILE A 393 -6.99 11.24 -16.39
C ILE A 393 -8.39 11.68 -15.99
N ASN A 394 -8.51 12.41 -14.87
CA ASN A 394 -9.73 13.14 -14.62
C ASN A 394 -9.93 14.21 -15.69
N ALA A 395 -11.14 14.30 -16.20
CA ALA A 395 -11.50 15.18 -17.29
C ALA A 395 -12.56 16.21 -16.86
N SER A 396 -12.90 16.31 -15.58
CA SER A 396 -14.01 17.12 -15.07
C SER A 396 -13.80 18.64 -15.16
N ASP A 397 -12.55 19.14 -15.02
CA ASP A 397 -12.16 20.51 -15.38
C ASP A 397 -10.96 20.52 -16.35
N PRO A 398 -11.20 20.57 -17.67
CA PRO A 398 -10.15 20.62 -18.67
C PRO A 398 -9.23 21.86 -18.57
N SER A 399 -9.61 22.91 -17.82
CA SER A 399 -8.74 24.06 -17.58
C SER A 399 -7.66 23.81 -16.52
N ASN A 400 -7.76 22.68 -15.79
CA ASN A 400 -6.77 22.21 -14.84
C ASN A 400 -6.73 20.67 -14.81
N LEU A 401 -5.98 20.04 -15.73
CA LEU A 401 -5.60 18.61 -15.65
C LEU A 401 -4.60 18.31 -14.51
N GLY A 402 -4.71 19.01 -13.38
CA GLY A 402 -3.77 18.97 -12.25
C GLY A 402 -3.93 17.75 -11.35
N GLY A 403 -4.21 16.59 -11.93
CA GLY A 403 -4.41 15.31 -11.27
C GLY A 403 -4.49 14.22 -12.33
N SER A 404 -3.31 13.77 -12.78
CA SER A 404 -3.17 12.56 -13.58
C SER A 404 -2.64 11.47 -12.66
N GLY A 405 -3.51 10.56 -12.22
CA GLY A 405 -3.07 9.32 -11.62
C GLY A 405 -2.20 8.58 -12.63
N TYR A 406 -0.96 8.29 -12.24
CA TYR A 406 0.00 7.54 -13.03
C TYR A 406 0.47 6.37 -12.18
N PHE A 407 0.32 5.16 -12.70
CA PHE A 407 0.83 3.95 -12.08
C PHE A 407 1.65 3.17 -13.10
N ASP A 408 2.86 2.80 -12.73
CA ASP A 408 3.82 2.10 -13.58
C ASP A 408 4.76 1.29 -12.68
N ASP A 409 4.44 0.02 -12.53
CA ASP A 409 5.26 -1.02 -11.91
C ASP A 409 6.48 -1.41 -12.79
N GLY A 410 6.48 -1.00 -14.06
CA GLY A 410 7.43 -1.42 -15.09
C GLY A 410 6.84 -2.31 -16.18
N GLY A 411 5.52 -2.59 -16.12
CA GLY A 411 4.79 -3.54 -16.94
C GLY A 411 4.35 -3.11 -18.35
N SER A 412 3.59 -3.99 -19.00
CA SER A 412 2.83 -3.71 -20.23
C SER A 412 1.35 -4.08 -20.10
N ALA A 413 0.51 -3.12 -19.69
CA ALA A 413 -0.90 -3.36 -19.44
C ALA A 413 -1.64 -3.88 -20.70
N VAL A 414 -2.08 -5.15 -20.65
CA VAL A 414 -2.61 -5.92 -21.80
C VAL A 414 -4.13 -5.78 -21.91
N ASN A 415 -4.84 -5.70 -20.78
CA ASN A 415 -6.30 -5.61 -20.75
C ASN A 415 -6.79 -4.78 -19.56
N LEU A 416 -8.03 -4.30 -19.67
CA LEU A 416 -8.67 -3.31 -18.80
C LEU A 416 -10.16 -3.61 -18.66
N MET A 417 -10.69 -3.62 -17.44
CA MET A 417 -12.12 -3.62 -17.15
C MET A 417 -12.45 -2.48 -16.17
N VAL A 418 -13.69 -2.00 -16.20
CA VAL A 418 -14.23 -1.02 -15.24
C VAL A 418 -15.58 -1.51 -14.74
N TYR A 419 -15.82 -1.49 -13.43
CA TYR A 419 -17.08 -1.91 -12.82
C TYR A 419 -17.30 -1.26 -11.45
N ASN A 420 -18.40 -0.51 -11.30
CA ASN A 420 -18.80 0.19 -10.07
C ASN A 420 -17.71 1.10 -9.49
N GLU A 421 -17.16 2.04 -10.28
CA GLU A 421 -16.16 3.00 -9.79
C GLU A 421 -14.86 2.30 -9.33
N ILE A 422 -14.56 1.13 -9.93
CA ILE A 422 -13.33 0.36 -9.77
C ILE A 422 -12.82 -0.05 -11.16
N ILE A 423 -11.55 0.23 -11.45
CA ILE A 423 -10.80 -0.23 -12.62
C ILE A 423 -10.15 -1.57 -12.28
N TYR A 424 -9.82 -2.39 -13.28
CA TYR A 424 -9.03 -3.62 -13.12
C TYR A 424 -8.10 -3.79 -14.32
N VAL A 425 -6.79 -3.91 -14.09
CA VAL A 425 -5.76 -4.04 -15.13
C VAL A 425 -5.04 -5.39 -15.03
N ALA A 426 -4.62 -5.92 -16.17
CA ALA A 426 -3.82 -7.15 -16.25
C ALA A 426 -2.60 -6.95 -17.16
N ASP A 427 -1.42 -7.31 -16.66
CA ASP A 427 -0.11 -6.96 -17.24
C ASP A 427 0.61 -8.14 -17.95
N ASP A 428 1.77 -7.89 -18.58
CA ASP A 428 2.68 -8.92 -19.15
C ASP A 428 3.99 -9.16 -18.37
N LEU A 429 4.24 -8.41 -17.30
CA LEU A 429 5.35 -8.61 -16.35
C LEU A 429 4.87 -8.71 -14.89
N ASP A 430 4.08 -7.75 -14.40
CA ASP A 430 3.86 -7.55 -12.94
C ASP A 430 2.38 -7.67 -12.49
N SER A 431 1.65 -8.64 -13.07
CA SER A 431 0.38 -9.21 -12.57
C SER A 431 -0.91 -8.36 -12.68
N PHE A 432 -1.68 -8.17 -11.60
CA PHE A 432 -3.06 -7.60 -11.62
C PHE A 432 -3.19 -6.39 -10.69
N GLU A 433 -3.21 -5.21 -11.29
CA GLU A 433 -2.84 -3.93 -10.67
C GLU A 433 -4.05 -3.01 -10.43
N VAL A 434 -4.12 -2.43 -9.22
CA VAL A 434 -5.32 -1.76 -8.71
C VAL A 434 -5.12 -0.87 -7.40
N ILE A 435 -5.43 0.45 -7.42
CA ILE A 435 -5.14 1.63 -6.53
C ILE A 435 -6.31 2.66 -6.16
N GLY A 436 -6.41 3.29 -4.96
CA GLY A 436 -7.52 4.24 -4.60
C GLY A 436 -7.55 5.04 -3.24
N LYS A 437 -8.08 6.29 -3.28
CA LYS A 437 -8.47 7.30 -2.22
C LYS A 437 -7.42 7.97 -1.27
N ASP A 438 -7.40 9.32 -1.29
CA ASP A 438 -7.01 10.29 -0.21
C ASP A 438 -8.12 11.36 0.06
N THR A 439 -7.90 12.33 0.96
CA THR A 439 -8.91 13.35 1.35
C THR A 439 -8.52 14.83 1.23
N ASP A 440 -7.32 15.24 1.62
CA ASP A 440 -6.91 16.66 1.72
C ASP A 440 -5.78 17.08 0.77
N TYR A 441 -5.25 16.12 0.00
CA TYR A 441 -4.42 16.30 -1.19
C TYR A 441 -2.93 16.63 -0.95
N ASP A 442 -2.35 16.09 0.12
CA ASP A 442 -0.93 16.13 0.45
C ASP A 442 -0.08 15.21 -0.48
N ARG A 443 -0.48 13.93 -0.60
CA ARG A 443 0.00 12.75 -1.38
C ARG A 443 0.10 11.47 -0.56
N LEU A 444 -0.05 11.52 0.76
CA LEU A 444 -0.38 10.35 1.57
C LEU A 444 -1.84 9.94 1.26
N ALA A 445 -2.32 8.85 1.87
CA ALA A 445 -3.62 8.28 1.53
C ALA A 445 -4.39 7.90 2.79
N ASP A 446 -5.71 8.13 2.83
CA ASP A 446 -6.58 7.95 4.01
C ASP A 446 -6.21 6.75 4.89
N PHE A 447 -5.95 5.61 4.25
CA PHE A 447 -5.63 4.35 4.90
C PHE A 447 -4.21 4.30 5.46
N VAL A 448 -3.24 4.84 4.73
CA VAL A 448 -1.82 4.96 5.11
C VAL A 448 -1.66 6.01 6.22
N GLU A 449 -2.46 7.07 6.19
CA GLU A 449 -2.61 8.05 7.28
C GLU A 449 -3.24 7.38 8.52
N ASP A 450 -4.51 6.92 8.47
CA ASP A 450 -5.23 6.31 9.62
C ASP A 450 -4.52 5.07 10.24
N ASN A 451 -3.65 4.36 9.50
CA ASN A 451 -3.15 3.02 9.87
C ASN A 451 -1.64 2.77 9.73
N ILE A 452 -0.84 3.72 9.23
CA ILE A 452 0.64 3.59 9.19
C ILE A 452 1.29 4.77 9.92
N TRP A 453 1.07 6.01 9.46
CA TRP A 453 1.74 7.20 10.01
C TRP A 453 0.93 7.94 11.07
N THR A 454 -0.36 7.62 11.23
CA THR A 454 -1.29 8.15 12.25
C THR A 454 -1.55 9.67 12.21
N THR A 455 -1.38 10.27 11.04
CA THR A 455 -1.76 11.65 10.69
C THR A 455 -3.30 11.85 10.62
N ASP A 456 -3.82 13.08 10.53
CA ASP A 456 -5.27 13.36 10.45
C ASP A 456 -5.71 13.54 8.98
N PRO A 457 -6.50 12.61 8.38
CA PRO A 457 -6.91 12.64 6.95
C PRO A 457 -7.93 13.72 6.58
N ALA A 458 -7.79 14.91 7.15
CA ALA A 458 -8.46 16.14 6.80
C ALA A 458 -7.55 17.38 6.95
N ILE A 459 -6.25 17.19 7.20
CA ILE A 459 -5.22 18.19 7.45
C ILE A 459 -3.90 17.73 6.80
N ALA A 460 -3.68 18.16 5.55
CA ALA A 460 -2.50 17.92 4.71
C ALA A 460 -1.14 18.48 5.23
N ASP A 461 -1.04 18.75 6.54
CA ASP A 461 -0.04 19.55 7.26
C ASP A 461 -0.41 19.33 8.76
N THR A 462 -0.28 18.07 9.23
CA THR A 462 -0.96 17.56 10.45
C THR A 462 -0.52 18.26 11.74
N ASP A 463 0.78 18.43 11.92
CA ASP A 463 1.41 19.04 13.11
C ASP A 463 1.39 20.60 13.03
N ALA A 464 1.47 21.12 11.79
CA ALA A 464 1.55 22.50 11.34
C ALA A 464 2.96 23.15 11.29
N ASP A 465 4.01 22.39 10.96
CA ASP A 465 5.38 22.88 10.74
C ASP A 465 5.54 23.74 9.45
N GLY A 466 4.90 23.31 8.36
CA GLY A 466 4.99 23.90 7.02
C GLY A 466 5.51 23.00 5.88
N ILE A 467 5.77 21.70 6.09
CA ILE A 467 5.91 20.69 5.03
C ILE A 467 4.48 20.18 4.69
N LEU A 468 4.31 18.93 4.30
CA LEU A 468 3.05 18.24 4.03
C LEU A 468 3.33 16.76 4.28
N ASP A 469 2.43 16.06 4.97
CA ASP A 469 2.62 14.69 5.46
C ASP A 469 3.18 13.74 4.36
N GLY A 470 2.59 13.76 3.15
CA GLY A 470 3.05 12.99 2.00
C GLY A 470 4.35 13.45 1.33
N ASP A 471 4.75 14.72 1.44
CA ASP A 471 6.10 15.19 1.03
C ASP A 471 7.17 14.78 2.06
N GLU A 472 6.83 14.66 3.35
CA GLU A 472 7.72 14.12 4.39
C GLU A 472 7.94 12.62 4.22
N VAL A 473 6.87 11.83 4.01
CA VAL A 473 7.00 10.40 3.75
C VAL A 473 7.85 10.11 2.51
N ASP A 474 7.74 10.94 1.45
CA ASP A 474 8.62 10.88 0.28
C ASP A 474 10.09 11.24 0.63
N TYR A 475 10.32 12.22 1.53
CA TYR A 475 11.67 12.61 2.00
C TYR A 475 12.36 11.51 2.82
N TRP A 476 11.61 10.83 3.69
CA TRP A 476 12.14 9.76 4.53
C TRP A 476 12.33 8.44 3.77
N GLN A 477 11.50 8.11 2.76
CA GLN A 477 11.61 6.85 2.02
C GLN A 477 12.81 6.74 1.05
N ASP A 478 13.29 7.83 0.42
CA ASP A 478 14.43 7.77 -0.52
C ASP A 478 15.80 7.52 0.17
N ARG A 479 15.80 7.30 1.51
CA ARG A 479 16.97 6.89 2.31
C ARG A 479 17.07 5.36 2.57
N ASP A 480 16.20 4.53 1.97
CA ASP A 480 16.30 3.04 1.94
C ASP A 480 16.07 2.33 3.30
N ILE A 481 15.11 2.82 4.11
CA ILE A 481 14.72 2.29 5.44
C ILE A 481 13.24 1.83 5.47
N ASN A 482 12.89 0.89 6.36
CA ASN A 482 11.62 0.13 6.34
C ASN A 482 10.69 0.50 7.53
N PRO A 483 9.53 1.15 7.31
CA PRO A 483 8.66 1.71 8.37
C PRO A 483 7.72 0.68 9.01
N LEU A 484 8.25 -0.47 9.42
CA LEU A 484 7.50 -1.54 10.10
C LEU A 484 8.16 -2.04 11.39
N PHE A 485 9.30 -1.46 11.76
CA PHE A 485 9.96 -1.59 13.06
C PHE A 485 10.61 -0.24 13.39
N ASP A 486 9.81 0.62 14.02
CA ASP A 486 10.22 1.53 15.09
C ASP A 486 9.33 1.12 16.27
N PHE A 487 9.97 0.71 17.36
CA PHE A 487 9.40 0.40 18.67
C PHE A 487 10.32 0.92 19.80
N ASP A 488 11.36 1.67 19.42
CA ASP A 488 12.61 1.88 20.13
C ASP A 488 12.79 3.37 20.50
N LEU A 489 12.16 4.27 19.73
CA LEU A 489 12.22 5.74 19.84
C LEU A 489 13.55 6.40 19.40
N ASP A 490 14.31 5.77 18.50
CA ASP A 490 15.60 6.28 18.00
C ASP A 490 15.53 6.94 16.60
N THR A 491 15.60 8.27 16.56
CA THR A 491 16.06 9.06 15.38
C THR A 491 15.27 8.96 14.05
N PHE A 492 14.03 8.47 14.06
CA PHE A 492 13.11 8.66 12.93
C PHE A 492 12.45 10.05 12.95
N GLY A 493 12.30 10.65 11.76
CA GLY A 493 11.67 11.97 11.62
C GLY A 493 10.18 11.86 11.89
N ASN A 494 9.70 12.56 12.90
CA ASN A 494 8.39 12.31 13.47
C ASN A 494 7.35 13.23 12.80
N ILE A 495 6.67 12.70 11.79
CA ILE A 495 5.53 13.29 11.04
C ILE A 495 4.33 13.77 11.89
N LEU A 496 4.41 13.69 13.22
CA LEU A 496 3.43 14.18 14.19
C LEU A 496 4.02 15.15 15.23
N ASP A 497 5.32 15.44 15.17
CA ASP A 497 5.98 16.46 15.99
C ASP A 497 6.53 17.60 15.12
N VAL A 498 6.71 18.75 15.76
CA VAL A 498 6.98 20.05 15.11
C VAL A 498 8.42 20.53 15.37
N ASP A 499 9.27 19.61 15.83
CA ASP A 499 10.51 19.84 16.59
C ASP A 499 11.20 18.45 16.74
N SER A 500 11.45 17.73 15.64
CA SER A 500 11.75 16.27 15.65
C SER A 500 12.97 15.86 16.50
N ASP A 501 13.91 16.76 16.78
CA ASP A 501 15.07 16.55 17.64
C ASP A 501 15.02 17.32 18.99
N ASP A 502 13.93 18.06 19.27
CA ASP A 502 13.69 18.89 20.47
C ASP A 502 14.67 20.12 20.59
N ASP A 503 15.29 20.57 19.48
CA ASP A 503 16.18 21.75 19.37
C ASP A 503 15.48 23.11 19.61
N THR A 504 14.22 23.23 19.21
CA THR A 504 13.36 24.43 19.16
C THR A 504 13.45 25.33 17.90
N ILE A 505 14.10 24.89 16.83
CA ILE A 505 13.63 25.18 15.45
C ILE A 505 12.41 24.26 15.16
N ASN A 506 11.87 24.29 13.93
CA ASN A 506 10.89 23.31 13.48
C ASN A 506 11.31 22.79 12.10
N ASP A 507 11.08 21.50 11.85
CA ASP A 507 11.50 20.73 10.66
C ASP A 507 11.26 21.50 9.35
N GLY A 508 10.12 22.18 9.24
CA GLY A 508 9.74 22.99 8.09
C GLY A 508 10.57 24.26 7.89
N ASP A 509 10.96 24.99 8.93
CA ASP A 509 11.92 26.10 8.79
C ASP A 509 13.33 25.54 8.54
N GLU A 510 13.69 24.37 9.06
CA GLU A 510 14.95 23.68 8.75
C GLU A 510 15.08 23.33 7.27
N VAL A 511 14.25 22.40 6.78
CA VAL A 511 14.28 21.91 5.40
C VAL A 511 14.08 23.04 4.38
N ASN A 512 13.24 24.04 4.69
CA ASN A 512 12.90 25.10 3.73
C ASN A 512 13.72 26.41 3.86
N VAL A 513 14.36 26.70 5.00
CA VAL A 513 15.10 27.96 5.22
C VAL A 513 16.60 27.74 5.40
N TRP A 514 17.02 26.70 6.12
CA TRP A 514 18.42 26.46 6.49
C TRP A 514 19.08 25.35 5.65
N GLY A 515 18.37 24.25 5.42
CA GLY A 515 18.86 23.04 4.77
C GLY A 515 19.63 22.10 5.68
N SER A 516 19.39 22.18 7.00
CA SER A 516 19.73 21.20 8.03
C SER A 516 18.95 19.88 7.85
N ASP A 517 19.22 18.87 8.68
CA ASP A 517 18.56 17.56 8.68
C ASP A 517 17.83 17.36 10.02
N PRO A 518 16.49 17.50 10.09
CA PRO A 518 15.74 17.84 11.32
C PRO A 518 15.64 16.73 12.39
N ASN A 519 16.43 15.67 12.26
CA ASN A 519 16.56 14.61 13.25
C ASN A 519 17.89 14.72 14.04
N ASN A 520 18.61 15.83 13.89
CA ASN A 520 20.00 15.95 14.32
C ASN A 520 20.33 17.35 14.83
N LEU A 521 20.38 17.46 16.15
CA LEU A 521 20.70 18.66 16.93
C LEU A 521 21.92 19.46 16.45
N ASP A 522 22.87 18.82 15.76
CA ASP A 522 24.08 19.42 15.19
C ASP A 522 24.24 18.90 13.75
N SER A 523 23.53 19.55 12.82
CA SER A 523 23.29 19.05 11.45
C SER A 523 24.55 18.82 10.61
N ASP A 524 25.67 19.48 10.92
CA ASP A 524 26.93 19.35 10.21
C ASP A 524 28.10 18.80 11.04
N ALA A 525 27.82 18.43 12.30
CA ALA A 525 28.68 17.75 13.28
C ALA A 525 29.96 18.51 13.64
N ASP A 526 29.82 19.79 13.99
CA ASP A 526 30.91 20.70 14.39
C ASP A 526 30.98 20.96 15.90
N GLY A 527 29.87 20.81 16.62
CA GLY A 527 29.72 21.03 18.05
C GLY A 527 28.81 22.20 18.44
N VAL A 528 28.29 22.99 17.49
CA VAL A 528 27.28 24.03 17.73
C VAL A 528 25.92 23.55 17.22
N SER A 529 24.93 23.44 18.12
CA SER A 529 23.59 22.98 17.74
C SER A 529 22.81 24.00 16.92
N ASP A 530 21.80 23.52 16.18
CA ASP A 530 21.11 24.30 15.16
C ASP A 530 20.37 25.54 15.75
N GLU A 531 19.76 25.49 16.96
CA GLU A 531 19.25 26.68 17.67
C GLU A 531 20.37 27.66 17.98
N ASP A 532 21.49 27.15 18.50
CA ASP A 532 22.63 27.95 18.95
C ASP A 532 23.15 28.83 17.80
N GLU A 533 23.33 28.22 16.62
CA GLU A 533 23.69 28.84 15.35
C GLU A 533 22.76 30.04 15.02
N VAL A 534 21.46 29.78 14.94
CA VAL A 534 20.46 30.78 14.52
C VAL A 534 20.03 31.74 15.65
N SER A 535 20.42 31.45 16.90
CA SER A 535 19.87 32.07 18.11
C SER A 535 20.07 33.59 18.14
N VAL A 536 18.96 34.32 18.03
CA VAL A 536 18.93 35.79 18.23
C VAL A 536 19.31 36.16 19.68
N ILE A 537 19.28 35.21 20.62
CA ILE A 537 19.67 35.39 22.02
C ILE A 537 21.18 35.19 22.20
N LYS A 538 21.75 34.10 21.66
CA LYS A 538 23.16 33.75 21.83
C LYS A 538 24.08 34.52 20.86
N GLN A 539 23.56 34.84 19.67
CA GLN A 539 24.13 35.76 18.67
C GLN A 539 25.36 35.24 17.92
N TYR A 540 25.34 33.95 17.58
CA TYR A 540 26.40 33.29 16.80
C TYR A 540 26.23 33.65 15.30
N TYR A 541 25.04 33.42 14.74
CA TYR A 541 24.60 33.78 13.38
C TYR A 541 25.32 33.05 12.24
N THR A 542 25.65 31.79 12.51
CA THR A 542 26.29 30.79 11.65
C THR A 542 25.23 30.10 10.78
N HIS A 543 25.46 28.88 10.29
CA HIS A 543 24.62 28.23 9.27
C HIS A 543 24.59 26.69 9.45
N PRO A 544 23.53 26.12 10.08
CA PRO A 544 23.43 24.72 10.53
C PRO A 544 23.87 23.55 9.62
N ALA A 545 23.89 23.75 8.31
CA ALA A 545 24.30 22.73 7.33
C ALA A 545 25.72 22.92 6.74
N LEU A 546 26.60 23.69 7.41
CA LEU A 546 27.93 24.11 6.96
C LEU A 546 28.95 24.36 8.13
N SER A 547 29.69 23.32 8.54
CA SER A 547 30.81 23.32 9.53
C SER A 547 32.09 24.13 9.16
N ASP A 548 31.91 25.25 8.46
CA ASP A 548 32.88 26.31 8.11
C ASP A 548 32.06 27.42 7.38
N SER A 549 31.14 28.10 8.09
CA SER A 549 30.15 29.04 7.55
C SER A 549 30.71 30.12 6.62
N ASP A 550 31.98 30.52 6.84
CA ASP A 550 32.64 31.56 6.05
C ASP A 550 33.74 31.08 5.07
N ALA A 551 34.06 29.77 5.11
CA ALA A 551 34.99 29.03 4.25
C ALA A 551 36.48 29.43 4.38
N ASP A 552 36.95 29.59 5.62
CA ASP A 552 38.32 29.94 6.04
C ASP A 552 39.18 28.69 6.36
N GLY A 553 38.55 27.64 6.87
CA GLY A 553 39.17 26.35 7.24
C GLY A 553 39.39 26.17 8.74
N ILE A 554 38.48 26.71 9.55
CA ILE A 554 38.24 26.43 10.97
C ILE A 554 36.71 26.28 11.08
N ASP A 555 36.25 25.29 11.84
CA ASP A 555 34.84 25.09 12.18
C ASP A 555 34.27 26.23 13.04
N ASP A 556 32.96 26.37 13.03
CA ASP A 556 32.25 27.46 13.69
C ASP A 556 32.23 27.27 15.22
N PHE A 557 32.27 26.04 15.72
CA PHE A 557 32.56 25.70 17.12
C PHE A 557 33.93 26.23 17.59
N ASP A 558 35.04 25.85 16.94
CA ASP A 558 36.37 26.37 17.29
C ASP A 558 36.44 27.90 17.13
N GLU A 559 35.75 28.48 16.14
CA GLU A 559 35.70 29.93 15.97
C GLU A 559 34.91 30.63 17.09
N LEU A 560 33.80 30.04 17.54
CA LEU A 560 32.90 30.58 18.56
C LEU A 560 33.52 30.48 19.96
N PHE A 561 33.88 29.27 20.39
CA PHE A 561 34.47 29.01 21.70
C PHE A 561 35.93 29.48 21.77
N GLY A 562 36.64 29.50 20.64
CA GLY A 562 38.00 30.04 20.49
C GLY A 562 38.12 31.57 20.41
N LEU A 563 37.03 32.32 20.56
CA LEU A 563 37.03 33.80 20.58
C LEU A 563 37.49 34.42 19.24
N LEU A 564 37.21 33.73 18.14
CA LEU A 564 37.45 34.13 16.76
C LEU A 564 36.22 34.88 16.21
N ALA A 565 35.71 34.58 15.01
CA ALA A 565 34.61 35.32 14.38
C ALA A 565 33.89 34.57 13.22
N PRO A 566 33.00 33.60 13.50
CA PRO A 566 32.47 32.55 12.59
C PRO A 566 31.53 33.01 11.44
N THR A 567 31.68 34.26 10.98
CA THR A 567 30.86 34.87 9.91
C THR A 567 31.67 35.89 9.09
N ASN A 568 32.99 35.94 9.27
CA ASN A 568 33.88 36.97 8.72
C ASN A 568 35.38 36.57 8.76
N PRO A 569 35.98 36.11 7.62
CA PRO A 569 37.36 35.55 7.49
C PRO A 569 38.47 36.61 7.54
N ALA A 570 38.27 37.61 8.38
CA ALA A 570 39.11 38.77 8.59
C ALA A 570 39.02 39.33 10.02
N ALA A 571 38.25 38.69 10.92
CA ALA A 571 38.09 39.10 12.31
C ALA A 571 38.71 38.12 13.31
N ASN A 572 38.61 36.81 13.05
CA ASN A 572 39.38 35.75 13.72
C ASN A 572 40.88 36.11 13.89
N HIS A 573 41.46 36.68 12.83
CA HIS A 573 42.77 37.33 12.73
C HIS A 573 43.07 38.48 13.74
N THR A 574 42.27 38.71 14.79
CA THR A 574 42.45 39.82 15.75
C THR A 574 42.27 39.53 17.25
N GLY A 575 41.68 38.39 17.65
CA GLY A 575 41.44 38.05 19.06
C GLY A 575 40.61 39.11 19.82
N TYR A 576 39.35 39.28 19.42
CA TYR A 576 38.49 40.40 19.86
C TYR A 576 37.26 39.92 20.66
N ILE A 577 37.46 39.66 21.95
CA ILE A 577 36.35 39.33 22.87
C ILE A 577 35.36 40.51 22.97
N PRO A 578 34.05 40.33 22.71
CA PRO A 578 33.03 41.37 22.84
C PRO A 578 32.92 41.95 24.27
N GLY A 579 33.58 43.09 24.51
CA GLY A 579 33.45 43.88 25.74
C GLY A 579 34.71 43.97 26.61
N GLN A 580 35.72 43.10 26.41
CA GLN A 580 37.00 43.14 27.14
C GLN A 580 37.91 44.26 26.61
N THR A 581 37.68 45.51 27.04
CA THR A 581 38.60 46.60 26.66
C THR A 581 39.92 46.55 27.45
N ASN A 582 41.02 46.25 26.75
CA ASN A 582 42.42 46.11 27.21
C ASN A 582 42.70 44.74 27.89
N THR A 583 43.82 44.04 27.60
CA THR A 583 45.12 44.52 27.06
C THR A 583 45.96 43.42 26.39
N THR A 584 46.90 43.83 25.52
CA THR A 584 48.17 43.11 25.14
C THR A 584 48.19 42.01 24.07
N THR A 585 47.14 41.81 23.27
CA THR A 585 47.14 40.95 22.05
C THR A 585 47.97 41.51 20.86
N THR A 586 49.23 41.91 21.10
CA THR A 586 50.17 42.34 20.03
C THR A 586 51.31 41.34 19.84
N SER A 587 51.04 40.05 20.03
CA SER A 587 52.02 38.96 19.98
C SER A 587 51.48 37.67 19.38
N LEU A 588 50.18 37.40 19.50
CA LEU A 588 49.50 36.29 18.84
C LEU A 588 49.65 36.41 17.32
N ASN A 589 49.87 35.30 16.63
CA ASN A 589 50.17 35.29 15.22
C ASN A 589 48.92 35.05 14.39
N ALA A 590 48.21 36.13 14.04
CA ALA A 590 46.93 36.14 13.32
C ALA A 590 46.78 35.23 12.07
N THR A 591 47.83 34.62 11.52
CA THR A 591 47.76 33.66 10.40
C THR A 591 48.22 32.24 10.81
N ASN A 592 47.95 31.85 12.07
CA ASN A 592 48.46 30.64 12.72
C ASN A 592 47.76 30.49 14.10
N PRO A 593 46.64 29.74 14.22
CA PRO A 593 45.75 29.77 15.39
C PRO A 593 46.35 29.18 16.68
N ASP A 594 47.32 28.27 16.59
CA ASP A 594 48.16 27.78 17.70
C ASP A 594 49.50 28.56 17.69
N SER A 595 49.61 29.65 18.45
CA SER A 595 50.71 30.61 18.36
C SER A 595 52.09 30.08 18.78
N ASP A 596 52.19 28.91 19.44
CA ASP A 596 53.49 28.38 19.88
C ASP A 596 53.85 26.94 19.46
N GLY A 597 52.87 26.16 19.01
CA GLY A 597 53.05 24.87 18.30
C GLY A 597 52.88 23.64 19.18
N ASP A 598 51.97 23.69 20.16
CA ASP A 598 51.81 22.70 21.23
C ASP A 598 50.44 21.98 21.22
N ILE A 599 49.38 22.63 20.71
CA ILE A 599 47.97 22.22 20.72
C ILE A 599 47.41 22.20 22.16
N PRO A 600 46.35 22.97 22.48
CA PRO A 600 45.33 23.53 21.57
C PRO A 600 45.65 24.93 21.00
N TYR A 601 44.64 25.60 20.42
CA TYR A 601 44.74 26.94 19.84
C TYR A 601 44.60 28.08 20.86
N ASP A 602 45.02 29.29 20.46
CA ASP A 602 45.11 30.52 21.28
C ASP A 602 43.81 30.86 22.05
N GLY A 603 42.67 30.39 21.55
CA GLY A 603 41.32 30.61 22.08
C GLY A 603 40.98 29.69 23.26
N TRP A 604 41.05 28.38 23.05
CA TRP A 604 40.81 27.36 24.08
C TRP A 604 41.71 27.57 25.31
N GLU A 605 42.98 27.88 25.06
CA GLU A 605 43.92 28.24 26.12
C GLU A 605 43.48 29.47 26.94
N VAL A 606 42.82 30.45 26.31
CA VAL A 606 42.28 31.62 27.03
C VAL A 606 41.00 31.27 27.80
N LEU A 607 40.20 30.33 27.32
CA LEU A 607 39.00 29.80 28.00
C LEU A 607 39.40 29.07 29.29
N TYR A 608 40.27 28.07 29.18
CA TYR A 608 40.75 27.25 30.30
C TYR A 608 41.92 27.87 31.09
N ASN A 609 42.27 29.12 30.78
CA ASN A 609 43.24 29.95 31.52
C ASN A 609 44.69 29.37 31.50
N TYR A 610 45.05 28.71 30.41
CA TYR A 610 46.42 28.46 29.96
C TYR A 610 47.05 29.74 29.35
N ASN A 611 48.14 29.63 28.58
CA ASN A 611 48.88 30.79 28.07
C ASN A 611 49.42 30.60 26.63
N PRO A 612 48.80 31.25 25.60
CA PRO A 612 49.11 31.15 24.15
C PRO A 612 50.48 31.58 23.61
N LEU A 613 51.52 31.42 24.42
CA LEU A 613 52.92 31.77 24.14
C LEU A 613 53.91 30.91 24.96
N LEU A 614 53.43 29.95 25.77
CA LEU A 614 54.23 28.94 26.46
C LEU A 614 53.47 27.60 26.56
N ALA A 615 53.76 26.66 25.66
CA ALA A 615 53.46 25.22 25.75
C ALA A 615 53.27 24.68 27.18
N ASP A 616 52.05 24.81 27.70
CA ASP A 616 51.65 24.45 29.06
C ASP A 616 50.29 23.72 29.14
N SER A 617 49.70 23.34 28.01
CA SER A 617 48.58 22.36 27.90
C SER A 617 48.98 20.93 28.29
N HIS A 618 50.27 20.62 28.35
CA HIS A 618 50.79 19.26 28.58
C HIS A 618 50.50 18.66 29.99
N TYR A 619 49.71 19.33 30.83
CA TYR A 619 49.44 18.92 32.21
C TYR A 619 48.14 18.13 32.33
N ASP A 620 48.26 17.01 33.03
CA ASP A 620 47.23 16.31 33.81
C ASP A 620 46.87 17.20 35.02
N ASN A 621 45.58 17.53 35.20
CA ASN A 621 45.09 18.57 36.13
C ASN A 621 44.24 18.04 37.29
N ASP A 622 43.23 17.22 37.00
CA ASP A 622 42.31 16.57 37.96
C ASP A 622 42.78 15.18 38.41
N THR A 623 43.65 14.55 37.62
CA THR A 623 44.35 13.27 37.83
C THR A 623 43.58 12.01 37.46
N ASP A 624 42.84 12.07 36.34
CA ASP A 624 42.24 10.94 35.61
C ASP A 624 43.31 10.02 34.95
N GLY A 625 44.15 10.55 34.07
CA GLY A 625 44.96 9.78 33.10
C GLY A 625 45.30 10.53 31.80
N LEU A 626 44.47 11.49 31.37
CA LEU A 626 44.70 12.37 30.22
C LEU A 626 45.64 13.53 30.57
N ASN A 627 45.59 14.60 29.79
CA ASN A 627 46.27 15.90 29.95
C ASN A 627 45.62 16.88 28.98
N SER A 628 45.76 18.18 29.18
CA SER A 628 44.96 19.17 28.43
C SER A 628 45.22 19.32 26.93
N THR A 629 46.22 18.63 26.35
CA THR A 629 46.31 18.42 24.89
C THR A 629 45.44 17.25 24.39
N MET A 630 45.14 16.28 25.27
CA MET A 630 44.27 15.13 25.03
C MET A 630 42.82 15.41 25.43
N GLU A 631 42.56 16.03 26.58
CA GLU A 631 41.21 16.48 26.99
C GLU A 631 40.58 17.33 25.86
N PHE A 632 41.33 18.30 25.33
CA PHE A 632 40.97 19.04 24.10
C PHE A 632 40.66 18.17 22.87
N LEU A 633 41.39 17.07 22.66
CA LEU A 633 41.25 16.21 21.47
C LEU A 633 40.03 15.26 21.58
N TYR A 634 39.49 15.09 22.78
CA TYR A 634 38.33 14.24 23.10
C TYR A 634 37.16 15.06 23.71
N GLY A 635 37.13 16.38 23.52
CA GLY A 635 36.05 17.27 23.96
C GLY A 635 35.94 17.57 25.47
N SER A 636 36.57 16.77 26.32
CA SER A 636 36.31 16.72 27.77
C SER A 636 36.89 17.90 28.60
N ASP A 637 36.38 18.14 29.82
CA ASP A 637 36.77 19.30 30.64
C ASP A 637 38.12 19.05 31.35
N PRO A 638 39.18 19.84 31.07
CA PRO A 638 40.53 19.72 31.66
C PRO A 638 40.63 20.02 33.18
N PHE A 639 39.52 19.95 33.91
CA PHE A 639 39.40 20.09 35.35
C PHE A 639 38.33 19.17 35.98
N ASN A 640 37.71 18.26 35.21
CA ASN A 640 36.67 17.34 35.67
C ASN A 640 36.89 15.92 35.12
N SER A 641 37.36 15.01 35.99
CA SER A 641 37.79 13.65 35.66
C SER A 641 36.65 12.63 35.48
N ASP A 642 35.51 13.06 34.94
CA ASP A 642 34.17 12.45 34.98
C ASP A 642 33.23 13.44 34.24
N SER A 643 33.44 13.61 32.93
CA SER A 643 33.01 14.82 32.18
C SER A 643 31.50 14.90 31.88
N ASP A 644 30.86 13.80 31.48
CA ASP A 644 29.41 13.66 31.31
C ASP A 644 28.70 13.28 32.62
N GLY A 645 29.29 12.39 33.41
CA GLY A 645 28.84 12.02 34.76
C GLY A 645 28.26 10.61 34.90
N ASP A 646 28.60 9.67 34.02
CA ASP A 646 28.09 8.29 34.06
C ASP A 646 28.53 7.52 35.34
N GLY A 647 29.84 7.52 35.63
CA GLY A 647 30.48 6.71 36.67
C GLY A 647 31.92 6.28 36.36
N LEU A 648 32.37 6.43 35.11
CA LEU A 648 33.72 6.17 34.63
C LEU A 648 34.65 7.37 34.91
N SER A 649 35.47 7.76 33.93
CA SER A 649 36.39 8.91 33.98
C SER A 649 37.14 8.97 32.66
N ASP A 650 37.32 10.20 32.14
CA ASP A 650 37.72 10.48 30.76
C ASP A 650 38.95 9.66 30.30
N GLY A 651 39.91 9.48 31.20
CA GLY A 651 41.14 8.74 30.97
C GLY A 651 41.05 7.22 31.12
N ASP A 652 40.13 6.64 31.88
CA ASP A 652 39.90 5.19 31.83
C ASP A 652 39.08 4.83 30.58
N GLU A 653 38.09 5.63 30.18
CA GLU A 653 37.36 5.48 28.91
C GLU A 653 38.30 5.50 27.69
N VAL A 654 38.95 6.63 27.42
CA VAL A 654 39.83 6.84 26.26
C VAL A 654 41.04 5.89 26.24
N LEU A 655 41.54 5.42 27.40
CA LEU A 655 42.77 4.62 27.48
C LEU A 655 42.56 3.12 27.79
N ILE A 656 41.37 2.70 28.22
CA ILE A 656 41.05 1.30 28.55
C ILE A 656 39.90 0.76 27.71
N HIS A 657 38.79 1.49 27.61
CA HIS A 657 37.53 1.00 27.03
C HIS A 657 37.44 1.34 25.53
N GLY A 658 37.68 2.59 25.16
CA GLY A 658 37.59 3.10 23.80
C GLY A 658 36.38 3.99 23.54
N THR A 659 35.61 4.27 24.60
CA THR A 659 34.40 5.06 24.68
C THR A 659 34.64 6.58 24.62
N ASN A 660 33.57 7.38 24.59
CA ASN A 660 33.61 8.81 24.35
C ASN A 660 33.33 9.66 25.61
N PRO A 661 34.32 10.39 26.18
CA PRO A 661 34.26 11.05 27.49
C PRO A 661 33.50 12.38 27.51
N THR A 662 32.39 12.41 26.78
CA THR A 662 31.39 13.47 26.76
C THR A 662 29.97 12.92 26.56
N LEU A 663 29.78 11.60 26.53
CA LEU A 663 28.51 10.91 26.34
C LEU A 663 28.34 9.83 27.42
N VAL A 664 27.17 9.76 28.03
CA VAL A 664 26.85 8.76 29.07
C VAL A 664 26.70 7.34 28.49
N ASP A 665 26.46 7.28 27.19
CA ASP A 665 26.20 6.12 26.33
C ASP A 665 26.95 6.43 25.03
N THR A 666 27.92 5.59 24.66
CA THR A 666 28.87 5.86 23.57
C THR A 666 28.33 5.52 22.17
N ASP A 667 27.46 4.52 22.05
CA ASP A 667 27.05 3.97 20.74
C ASP A 667 25.57 4.15 20.40
N GLY A 668 24.74 4.52 21.38
CA GLY A 668 23.35 4.95 21.23
C GLY A 668 22.30 3.92 21.62
N ASP A 669 22.65 2.85 22.34
CA ASP A 669 21.73 1.75 22.68
C ASP A 669 20.84 2.00 23.92
N TYR A 670 20.98 3.18 24.55
CA TYR A 670 20.35 3.64 25.80
C TYR A 670 20.86 3.00 27.11
N ILE A 671 21.87 2.14 27.07
CA ILE A 671 22.56 1.59 28.24
C ILE A 671 23.84 2.43 28.49
N PRO A 672 24.09 2.91 29.72
CA PRO A 672 25.31 3.65 30.01
C PRO A 672 26.58 2.78 30.00
N ASP A 673 27.68 3.33 29.49
CA ASP A 673 28.99 2.67 29.42
C ASP A 673 29.41 2.05 30.78
N ASP A 674 29.22 2.77 31.90
CA ASP A 674 29.40 2.33 33.29
C ASP A 674 28.71 0.98 33.61
N TYR A 675 27.46 0.82 33.16
CA TYR A 675 26.64 -0.36 33.43
C TYR A 675 27.07 -1.54 32.56
N GLU A 676 27.26 -1.31 31.26
CA GLU A 676 27.80 -2.31 30.34
C GLU A 676 29.14 -2.88 30.81
N ILE A 677 30.06 -2.00 31.20
CA ILE A 677 31.40 -2.37 31.70
C ILE A 677 31.32 -3.10 33.04
N LEU A 678 30.28 -2.85 33.85
CA LEU A 678 30.04 -3.53 35.12
C LEU A 678 29.59 -4.99 34.93
N TYR A 679 28.68 -5.25 33.99
CA TYR A 679 28.12 -6.59 33.75
C TYR A 679 28.90 -7.40 32.69
N GLY A 680 29.44 -6.72 31.68
CA GLY A 680 30.36 -7.29 30.68
C GLY A 680 29.82 -7.32 29.25
N LEU A 681 29.00 -6.32 28.89
CA LEU A 681 28.58 -5.99 27.52
C LEU A 681 29.75 -5.27 26.77
N ASP A 682 29.53 -4.65 25.62
CA ASP A 682 30.60 -4.10 24.75
C ASP A 682 30.20 -2.70 24.21
N PRO A 683 30.55 -1.58 24.91
CA PRO A 683 30.01 -0.20 24.75
C PRO A 683 30.48 0.53 23.47
N LEU A 684 30.38 -0.19 22.36
CA LEU A 684 30.84 0.12 21.01
C LEU A 684 30.03 -0.69 19.95
N VAL A 685 28.92 -1.35 20.36
CA VAL A 685 28.11 -2.33 19.63
C VAL A 685 26.64 -2.32 20.08
N ALA A 686 25.87 -1.29 19.66
CA ALA A 686 24.40 -1.25 19.65
C ALA A 686 23.76 -2.31 18.69
N ASP A 687 23.98 -3.60 19.00
CA ASP A 687 23.30 -4.81 18.48
C ASP A 687 22.97 -5.75 19.70
N ASP A 688 22.98 -5.25 20.93
CA ASP A 688 23.15 -5.96 22.22
C ASP A 688 22.05 -5.61 23.25
N GLU A 689 21.47 -4.40 23.18
CA GLU A 689 20.36 -3.89 24.01
C GLU A 689 19.10 -4.76 24.04
N ASN A 690 18.82 -5.45 22.93
CA ASN A 690 17.70 -6.38 22.73
C ASN A 690 18.06 -7.87 22.96
N ASP A 691 19.31 -8.23 23.30
CA ASP A 691 19.67 -9.62 23.60
C ASP A 691 19.20 -10.01 25.02
N ASP A 692 18.77 -11.27 25.20
CA ASP A 692 18.40 -11.90 26.48
C ASP A 692 19.48 -12.97 26.79
N PRO A 693 20.50 -12.67 27.61
CA PRO A 693 21.69 -13.52 27.69
C PRO A 693 21.51 -14.79 28.54
N ASP A 694 20.47 -14.86 29.40
CA ASP A 694 20.25 -15.99 30.30
C ASP A 694 18.89 -16.72 30.19
N ALA A 695 17.98 -16.18 29.39
CA ALA A 695 16.67 -16.70 28.98
C ALA A 695 15.59 -16.60 30.07
N ASP A 696 15.29 -15.36 30.43
CA ASP A 696 14.38 -14.91 31.51
C ASP A 696 13.14 -14.13 31.00
N ASP A 697 13.15 -13.74 29.72
CA ASP A 697 12.17 -12.88 29.03
C ASP A 697 12.27 -11.36 29.39
N LEU A 698 13.47 -10.87 29.76
CA LEU A 698 13.89 -9.44 29.70
C LEU A 698 15.04 -9.25 28.70
N SER A 699 15.24 -8.02 28.20
CA SER A 699 16.45 -7.62 27.48
C SER A 699 17.44 -6.81 28.34
N ASN A 700 18.70 -6.73 27.91
CA ASN A 700 19.77 -5.96 28.58
C ASN A 700 19.33 -4.52 28.97
N TYR A 701 18.61 -3.82 28.09
CA TYR A 701 18.09 -2.48 28.39
C TYR A 701 16.95 -2.48 29.42
N GLU A 702 16.02 -3.44 29.36
CA GLU A 702 14.97 -3.54 30.39
C GLU A 702 15.57 -3.83 31.77
N GLU A 703 16.63 -4.64 31.83
CA GLU A 703 17.35 -4.94 33.06
C GLU A 703 18.08 -3.74 33.68
N TYR A 704 18.63 -2.86 32.84
CA TYR A 704 19.10 -1.54 33.28
C TYR A 704 17.97 -0.73 33.95
N LEU A 705 16.76 -0.73 33.37
CA LEU A 705 15.60 -0.05 33.94
C LEU A 705 15.08 -0.69 35.25
N TRP A 706 15.27 -2.00 35.44
CA TRP A 706 14.81 -2.74 36.63
C TRP A 706 15.86 -2.90 37.76
N ASP A 707 17.12 -2.49 37.56
CA ASP A 707 18.26 -2.64 38.52
C ASP A 707 18.65 -4.12 38.76
N THR A 708 18.61 -4.94 37.69
CA THR A 708 18.95 -6.39 37.66
C THR A 708 20.34 -6.68 37.05
N ASP A 709 20.70 -7.96 36.89
CA ASP A 709 22.01 -8.47 36.47
C ASP A 709 21.83 -9.37 35.22
N PRO A 710 22.18 -8.92 33.99
CA PRO A 710 21.89 -9.63 32.73
C PRO A 710 22.55 -10.99 32.49
N PHE A 711 23.07 -11.61 33.54
CA PHE A 711 23.54 -12.98 33.56
C PHE A 711 23.06 -13.76 34.80
N ASN A 712 22.03 -13.25 35.52
CA ASN A 712 21.40 -13.89 36.67
C ASN A 712 19.86 -13.61 36.81
N ASN A 713 19.09 -14.37 36.05
CA ASN A 713 17.65 -14.76 36.01
C ASN A 713 16.81 -14.93 37.32
N ASP A 714 17.26 -14.39 38.46
CA ASP A 714 16.69 -14.46 39.83
C ASP A 714 17.59 -13.55 40.70
N THR A 715 17.60 -12.24 40.41
CA THR A 715 18.57 -11.25 40.91
C THR A 715 18.68 -11.24 42.43
N ASP A 716 17.55 -11.29 43.13
CA ASP A 716 17.52 -11.30 44.59
C ASP A 716 17.61 -12.70 45.24
N SER A 717 17.47 -13.76 44.42
CA SER A 717 17.58 -15.18 44.77
C SER A 717 16.47 -15.72 45.69
N ASP A 718 15.22 -15.29 45.53
CA ASP A 718 14.06 -15.88 46.22
C ASP A 718 13.32 -16.99 45.44
N GLY A 719 13.48 -17.02 44.11
CA GLY A 719 13.05 -18.12 43.24
C GLY A 719 11.90 -17.81 42.28
N MET A 720 11.66 -16.53 41.98
CA MET A 720 10.89 -16.03 40.84
C MET A 720 11.89 -15.45 39.82
N PRO A 721 11.68 -15.54 38.49
CA PRO A 721 12.53 -14.89 37.49
C PRO A 721 12.25 -13.38 37.40
N ASP A 722 13.23 -12.62 36.95
CA ASP A 722 13.20 -11.16 37.00
C ASP A 722 12.18 -10.60 36.00
N GLY A 723 12.11 -11.16 34.79
CA GLY A 723 11.10 -10.88 33.76
C GLY A 723 9.69 -11.31 34.12
N TRP A 724 9.54 -12.42 34.88
CA TRP A 724 8.24 -12.78 35.43
C TRP A 724 7.77 -11.77 36.48
N GLU A 725 8.70 -11.24 37.30
CA GLU A 725 8.40 -10.17 38.24
C GLU A 725 8.07 -8.85 37.55
N ALA A 726 8.84 -8.45 36.53
CA ALA A 726 8.60 -7.26 35.73
C ALA A 726 7.20 -7.29 35.07
N LEU A 727 6.85 -8.41 34.42
CA LEU A 727 5.55 -8.64 33.76
C LEU A 727 4.36 -8.40 34.69
N TYR A 728 4.44 -8.83 35.95
CA TYR A 728 3.40 -8.65 36.96
C TYR A 728 3.61 -7.43 37.88
N ASN A 729 4.53 -6.52 37.52
CA ASN A 729 4.88 -5.31 38.27
C ASN A 729 5.22 -5.60 39.75
N LEU A 730 6.03 -6.64 39.98
CA LEU A 730 6.60 -6.99 41.29
C LEU A 730 7.94 -6.25 41.48
N ASN A 731 8.97 -6.86 42.08
CA ASN A 731 10.24 -6.17 42.33
C ASN A 731 11.42 -7.17 42.43
N PRO A 732 12.11 -7.46 41.30
CA PRO A 732 13.17 -8.49 41.21
C PRO A 732 14.43 -8.23 42.06
N THR A 733 14.45 -7.11 42.79
CA THR A 733 15.55 -6.72 43.69
C THR A 733 15.20 -6.92 45.19
N TYR A 734 14.05 -7.52 45.56
CA TYR A 734 13.50 -7.42 46.93
C TYR A 734 13.02 -8.67 47.72
N ALA A 735 13.19 -9.91 47.26
CA ALA A 735 13.32 -11.19 48.01
C ALA A 735 12.35 -11.50 49.16
N ASN A 736 11.22 -10.79 49.25
CA ASN A 736 10.32 -10.78 50.41
C ASN A 736 8.85 -10.62 49.98
N ASP A 737 8.60 -10.15 48.77
CA ASP A 737 7.29 -10.03 48.12
C ASP A 737 6.81 -11.30 47.41
N ALA A 738 7.68 -12.25 47.09
CA ALA A 738 7.30 -13.67 46.92
C ALA A 738 6.36 -14.22 48.00
N TYR A 739 6.49 -13.69 49.22
CA TYR A 739 5.72 -14.07 50.41
C TYR A 739 4.56 -13.10 50.70
N ASN A 740 4.28 -12.14 49.82
CA ASN A 740 3.07 -11.33 49.85
C ASN A 740 1.90 -12.07 49.19
N ASP A 741 0.71 -11.60 49.53
CA ASP A 741 -0.62 -12.04 49.11
C ASP A 741 -1.22 -10.72 48.57
N ASN A 742 -1.00 -10.47 47.28
CA ASN A 742 -1.01 -9.12 46.68
C ASN A 742 -2.42 -8.70 46.21
N ASP A 743 -3.10 -9.64 45.55
CA ASP A 743 -4.48 -9.61 45.07
C ASP A 743 -5.52 -9.83 46.20
N LEU A 744 -5.12 -10.57 47.25
CA LEU A 744 -5.89 -11.03 48.41
C LEU A 744 -6.82 -12.24 48.16
N ASP A 745 -6.45 -13.13 47.23
CA ASP A 745 -7.00 -14.49 47.07
C ASP A 745 -6.68 -15.37 48.30
N GLY A 746 -5.40 -15.50 48.63
CA GLY A 746 -4.89 -16.38 49.69
C GLY A 746 -3.72 -17.31 49.31
N LEU A 747 -3.28 -17.32 48.06
CA LEU A 747 -1.93 -17.74 47.63
C LEU A 747 -0.86 -16.69 48.01
N THR A 748 0.37 -16.89 47.54
CA THR A 748 1.41 -15.86 47.50
C THR A 748 2.09 -15.88 46.14
N ASN A 749 2.69 -14.77 45.70
CA ASN A 749 3.27 -14.61 44.36
C ASN A 749 4.16 -15.82 43.95
N LEU A 750 5.01 -16.30 44.87
CA LEU A 750 5.88 -17.47 44.64
C LEU A 750 5.13 -18.82 44.64
N GLU A 751 4.02 -18.96 45.36
CA GLU A 751 3.16 -20.15 45.24
C GLU A 751 2.47 -20.16 43.85
N GLU A 752 2.09 -19.00 43.31
CA GLU A 752 1.47 -18.82 41.98
C GLU A 752 2.44 -19.14 40.84
N TYR A 753 3.63 -18.54 40.83
CA TYR A 753 4.71 -18.91 39.90
C TYR A 753 5.03 -20.43 39.97
N ASN A 754 4.98 -21.02 41.17
CA ASN A 754 5.17 -22.46 41.31
C ASN A 754 4.02 -23.31 40.72
N TYR A 755 2.81 -22.78 40.48
CA TYR A 755 1.75 -23.50 39.76
C TYR A 755 2.03 -23.58 38.24
N LEU A 756 2.62 -22.54 37.64
CA LEU A 756 3.11 -22.58 36.26
C LEU A 756 4.13 -23.71 36.09
N ALA A 757 5.17 -23.72 36.94
CA ALA A 757 6.24 -24.72 36.90
C ALA A 757 5.81 -26.16 37.27
N SER A 758 4.69 -26.34 37.99
CA SER A 758 4.28 -27.66 38.52
C SER A 758 3.03 -28.28 37.88
N HIS A 759 2.12 -27.45 37.35
CA HIS A 759 0.87 -27.87 36.73
C HIS A 759 0.73 -27.36 35.28
N GLY A 760 1.41 -26.26 34.93
CA GLY A 760 1.19 -25.53 33.67
C GLY A 760 0.03 -24.55 33.76
N TRP A 761 -0.25 -24.03 34.96
CA TRP A 761 -1.26 -23.01 35.22
C TRP A 761 -0.58 -21.65 35.39
N GLU A 762 -0.85 -20.76 34.45
CA GLU A 762 -0.39 -19.38 34.45
C GLU A 762 -1.42 -18.56 35.23
N LEU A 763 -1.06 -18.19 36.47
CA LEU A 763 -1.93 -17.43 37.40
C LEU A 763 -1.41 -16.01 37.51
N ASP A 764 -2.30 -15.02 37.57
CA ASP A 764 -1.96 -13.61 37.70
C ASP A 764 -1.90 -13.19 39.19
N PRO A 765 -0.71 -12.96 39.79
CA PRO A 765 -0.56 -12.51 41.19
C PRO A 765 -1.12 -11.09 41.46
N THR A 766 -1.92 -10.54 40.55
CA THR A 766 -2.63 -9.26 40.67
C THR A 766 -4.15 -9.36 40.47
N ASP A 767 -4.71 -10.47 39.92
CA ASP A 767 -6.17 -10.68 39.73
C ASP A 767 -6.67 -12.00 40.38
N PRO A 768 -7.49 -11.96 41.45
CA PRO A 768 -7.82 -13.12 42.29
C PRO A 768 -8.88 -14.09 41.70
N ASP A 769 -9.01 -14.14 40.37
CA ASP A 769 -10.08 -14.82 39.61
C ASP A 769 -9.58 -14.98 38.16
N THR A 770 -8.41 -15.63 37.95
CA THR A 770 -7.61 -15.57 36.70
C THR A 770 -8.46 -15.80 35.43
N ASP A 771 -9.29 -16.85 35.40
CA ASP A 771 -10.14 -17.14 34.23
C ASP A 771 -11.46 -16.35 34.16
N ASN A 772 -11.75 -15.56 35.20
CA ASN A 772 -12.90 -14.67 35.37
C ASN A 772 -14.29 -15.39 35.36
N ASP A 773 -14.36 -16.68 35.74
CA ASP A 773 -15.62 -17.40 36.01
C ASP A 773 -16.39 -16.84 37.23
N GLY A 774 -15.67 -16.40 38.28
CA GLY A 774 -16.24 -15.97 39.56
C GLY A 774 -15.98 -16.88 40.76
N TRP A 775 -14.96 -17.73 40.72
CA TRP A 775 -14.35 -18.34 41.92
C TRP A 775 -13.11 -17.53 42.34
N LEU A 776 -12.15 -18.17 42.99
CA LEU A 776 -10.83 -17.61 43.29
C LEU A 776 -9.85 -18.77 43.11
N ASP A 777 -8.67 -18.50 42.59
CA ASP A 777 -7.66 -19.49 42.20
C ASP A 777 -7.33 -20.47 43.35
N SER A 778 -7.08 -19.95 44.56
CA SER A 778 -6.88 -20.78 45.77
C SER A 778 -8.04 -21.72 46.07
N THR A 779 -9.27 -21.30 45.77
CA THR A 779 -10.50 -22.05 46.09
C THR A 779 -10.74 -23.18 45.10
N GLU A 780 -10.31 -23.04 43.86
CA GLU A 780 -10.42 -24.08 42.83
C GLU A 780 -9.32 -25.14 43.00
N ILE A 781 -8.10 -24.69 43.30
CA ILE A 781 -6.97 -25.54 43.70
C ILE A 781 -7.35 -26.41 44.93
N ASP A 782 -7.96 -25.84 45.98
CA ASP A 782 -8.33 -26.56 47.22
C ASP A 782 -9.50 -27.57 47.04
N GLU A 783 -10.28 -27.47 45.95
CA GLU A 783 -11.35 -28.43 45.57
C GLU A 783 -10.98 -29.36 44.38
N GLU A 784 -9.72 -29.40 43.93
CA GLU A 784 -9.21 -30.21 42.79
C GLU A 784 -9.79 -29.79 41.40
N HIS A 785 -9.89 -28.49 41.12
CA HIS A 785 -10.35 -27.89 39.85
C HIS A 785 -9.20 -27.10 39.15
N ASP A 786 -9.43 -26.54 37.96
CA ASP A 786 -8.42 -25.90 37.10
C ASP A 786 -8.72 -24.39 36.96
N PRO A 787 -7.94 -23.49 37.61
CA PRO A 787 -8.21 -22.03 37.65
C PRO A 787 -7.89 -21.30 36.33
N THR A 788 -7.57 -22.04 35.26
CA THR A 788 -7.28 -21.49 33.93
C THR A 788 -8.26 -21.95 32.84
N ASP A 789 -9.29 -22.74 33.20
CA ASP A 789 -10.39 -23.14 32.29
C ASP A 789 -11.77 -22.75 32.88
N PRO A 790 -12.41 -21.66 32.37
CA PRO A 790 -13.66 -21.10 32.90
C PRO A 790 -14.90 -21.98 32.61
N LEU A 791 -14.67 -23.28 32.39
CA LEU A 791 -15.65 -24.34 32.24
C LEU A 791 -15.48 -25.46 33.30
N ASP A 792 -14.34 -25.58 34.00
CA ASP A 792 -14.12 -26.62 35.02
C ASP A 792 -14.07 -26.13 36.48
N TYR A 793 -15.01 -25.26 36.84
CA TYR A 793 -15.21 -24.70 38.18
C TYR A 793 -16.01 -25.55 39.22
N PRO A 794 -15.93 -25.28 40.55
CA PRO A 794 -16.69 -25.94 41.62
C PRO A 794 -18.22 -25.94 41.46
N LYS A 795 -18.74 -27.08 40.99
CA LYS A 795 -20.16 -27.26 40.60
C LYS A 795 -21.12 -27.27 41.80
N THR A 796 -21.61 -26.07 42.16
CA THR A 796 -22.49 -25.80 43.33
C THR A 796 -23.62 -26.83 43.53
N THR A 797 -23.63 -27.49 44.70
CA THR A 797 -24.61 -28.55 45.01
C THR A 797 -26.00 -27.98 45.31
N THR A 798 -26.83 -27.86 44.27
CA THR A 798 -28.21 -27.34 44.35
C THR A 798 -29.09 -28.12 45.34
N ILE A 799 -29.24 -27.59 46.55
CA ILE A 799 -30.07 -28.15 47.63
C ILE A 799 -31.56 -28.04 47.25
N THR A 800 -32.06 -29.04 46.51
CA THR A 800 -33.46 -29.05 46.06
C THR A 800 -34.45 -29.04 47.24
N PRO A 801 -35.32 -28.00 47.37
CA PRO A 801 -36.19 -27.86 48.52
C PRO A 801 -37.35 -28.86 48.47
N THR A 802 -37.13 -30.04 49.04
CA THR A 802 -38.15 -31.08 49.15
C THR A 802 -39.30 -30.60 50.02
N VAL A 803 -40.50 -30.42 49.43
CA VAL A 803 -41.70 -29.92 50.12
C VAL A 803 -42.30 -31.00 51.03
N GLY A 804 -41.65 -31.21 52.19
CA GLY A 804 -42.15 -32.01 53.29
C GLY A 804 -42.80 -31.11 54.36
N ILE A 805 -44.12 -31.25 54.56
CA ILE A 805 -44.84 -30.49 55.60
C ILE A 805 -44.63 -31.16 56.97
N GLU A 806 -43.78 -30.57 57.81
CA GLU A 806 -43.87 -30.73 59.27
C GLU A 806 -44.06 -29.37 59.96
N ILE A 807 -44.75 -29.37 61.10
CA ILE A 807 -45.24 -28.17 61.78
C ILE A 807 -44.49 -28.01 63.10
N LEU A 808 -43.78 -26.88 63.29
CA LEU A 808 -43.34 -26.50 64.63
C LEU A 808 -43.62 -25.02 64.97
N VAL A 809 -44.45 -24.87 66.00
CA VAL A 809 -45.03 -23.66 66.57
C VAL A 809 -44.00 -22.58 66.93
N VAL A 810 -44.18 -21.37 66.40
CA VAL A 810 -43.49 -20.16 66.89
C VAL A 810 -44.04 -19.75 68.26
N PHE A 811 -43.17 -19.63 69.26
CA PHE A 811 -43.46 -18.93 70.52
C PHE A 811 -42.89 -17.51 70.49
N ALA A 812 -43.75 -16.53 70.22
CA ALA A 812 -43.40 -15.12 70.36
C ALA A 812 -43.58 -14.65 71.82
N THR A 813 -42.54 -14.06 72.41
CA THR A 813 -42.63 -13.32 73.68
C THR A 813 -42.09 -11.90 73.57
N LEU A 814 -42.99 -10.96 73.24
CA LEU A 814 -43.02 -9.56 73.70
C LEU A 814 -41.71 -8.74 73.60
N GLY A 815 -41.51 -8.01 72.50
CA GLY A 815 -40.44 -7.03 72.31
C GLY A 815 -40.90 -5.80 71.50
N ILE A 816 -41.33 -4.75 72.19
CA ILE A 816 -42.01 -3.54 71.67
C ILE A 816 -41.19 -2.74 70.63
N VAL A 817 -41.80 -2.53 69.44
CA VAL A 817 -41.71 -1.36 68.53
C VAL A 817 -40.33 -0.83 68.08
N GLY A 818 -40.06 -0.98 66.78
CA GLY A 818 -39.16 -0.13 65.99
C GLY A 818 -39.60 -0.14 64.51
N ILE A 819 -39.82 1.03 63.91
CA ILE A 819 -40.31 1.17 62.53
C ILE A 819 -39.13 1.49 61.60
N SER A 820 -39.05 0.80 60.46
CA SER A 820 -38.62 1.38 59.17
C SER A 820 -39.23 0.60 58.01
N ILE A 821 -39.32 1.24 56.84
CA ILE A 821 -40.05 0.77 55.66
C ILE A 821 -39.05 0.46 54.53
N ILE A 822 -39.34 -0.58 53.75
CA ILE A 822 -38.57 -0.97 52.55
C ILE A 822 -38.77 0.08 51.45
N VAL A 823 -37.69 0.52 50.78
CA VAL A 823 -37.52 0.56 49.31
C VAL A 823 -36.20 1.26 48.90
N ILE A 824 -35.24 0.45 48.44
CA ILE A 824 -34.33 0.62 47.29
C ILE A 824 -33.53 1.94 47.13
N ARG A 825 -32.19 1.84 47.25
CA ARG A 825 -31.25 2.05 46.11
C ARG A 825 -29.82 1.52 46.37
N ARG A 826 -29.25 0.90 45.32
CA ARG A 826 -27.82 0.76 44.92
C ARG A 826 -26.73 1.10 45.96
N LEU A 827 -25.88 0.13 46.32
CA LEU A 827 -24.50 -0.06 45.81
C LEU A 827 -23.68 -1.06 46.65
N LYS A 828 -22.84 -1.86 45.97
CA LYS A 828 -21.79 -2.77 46.48
C LYS A 828 -22.21 -3.87 47.49
N ARG A 829 -21.45 -4.94 47.65
CA ARG A 829 -20.49 -5.48 46.67
C ARG A 829 -21.33 -6.10 45.55
#